data_AF-A0A928CYE1-F1
#
_entry.id   AF-A0A928CYE1-F1
#
_cell.length_a   1.000
_cell.length_b   1.000
_cell.length_c   1.000
_cell.angle_alpha   90.00
_cell.angle_beta   90.00
_cell.angle_gamma   90.00
#
_symmetry.space_group_name_H-M   'P 1'
#
loop_
_entity.id
_entity.type
_entity.pdbx_description
1 polymer ?
#
loop_
_entity_poly.entity_id
_entity_poly.type
_entity_poly.pdbx_seq_one_letter_code
_entity_poly.pdbx_strand_id
1 'polypeptide(L)'
;MESKVVRVELGSRSYNIVFDRVDSVLVTGEFAALPQKNVLVVADSNTASYLPVVRKALEKSGKTVYDWVFPAGESSKNIDNAMKLCGYASKLQLGRNALFAALGGGVTGDLTGFAASMYMRGVDFIQIPTSLLAMVDSSVGGKTAVDTPHGKNLVGAFHQPKLVVIDCGMLRTLPEREISSGMAEIVKTAMIRDADFAENLLRFSGNIAENPELLLPAVFRSCQIKAAVVSADEKESGDSGRVFLNYGHTFGHALEHLSCFRLAHGEAVAIGMDIAVFAAVKLGLCVPGLTVYQHRLLENFGIAPENFPASAVKQDTEKIIELMKGDKKNGDGKFRAVLPLAAGKVKTIDLDPQWTAGMLEEYFAFRFAPEKIVQDDRKEVAIIGLGLLGSSLALSIDRHRYSVGVWNRNFAACQWAMENNAAEKIYSSPEEAFADADITILCLPIPVTEKFIADYANFAKKGGVVTDIASVKSGVMQCAEKFPELDFVGSHPMAGTEKSGFNAGFAGLYDNADVFVVPGKYSTSQGINTIEEFWGHLGTAPRRINSVEHDALVAHTSHMLHIIASALTRSILSREDAAEQRRHYFGCATGFRDTSRIASSSPDMWKDICMANKEAILPALDEFQESLNEMRETLLTGDAEKFAALFRYGRDLRDSWLCYKNASHLPENIVLCGIKHCGKSTVGREIAAILDMVLIDTDDEIVKLDGGSRSCREIFKEEGEGYFRRLEAQVLSEIAGSKDKKVIALGGGALSNPFVSGEVKKALGCKFYLDTDDKTAFERICANGLPPFLAGEAEPFTAFVEMNKARKKVFQEQCQMRIIPENSPHDTALHILSCYKDLNNL
;
A
#
# COMPACT_ATOMS: atom_id res chain seq x y z
N MET A 1 -11.18 22.39 20.72
CA MET A 1 -12.09 21.69 21.66
C MET A 1 -13.08 22.72 22.17
N GLU A 2 -14.38 22.59 21.84
CA GLU A 2 -15.42 23.56 22.22
C GLU A 2 -16.00 23.33 23.63
N SER A 3 -15.78 22.16 24.25
CA SER A 3 -16.15 21.89 25.65
C SER A 3 -14.97 21.35 26.46
N LYS A 4 -14.80 21.87 27.68
CA LYS A 4 -13.84 21.41 28.71
C LYS A 4 -14.52 20.60 29.83
N VAL A 5 -15.76 20.15 29.61
CA VAL A 5 -16.56 19.49 30.65
C VAL A 5 -17.26 18.25 30.09
N VAL A 6 -17.23 17.15 30.85
CA VAL A 6 -18.05 15.95 30.64
C VAL A 6 -18.95 15.77 31.86
N ARG A 7 -20.25 15.63 31.65
CA ARG A 7 -21.23 15.47 32.73
C ARG A 7 -21.60 14.00 32.89
N VAL A 8 -21.56 13.50 34.13
CA VAL A 8 -22.05 12.16 34.49
C VAL A 8 -23.46 12.32 35.03
N GLU A 9 -24.44 11.81 34.30
CA GLU A 9 -25.86 11.96 34.65
C GLU A 9 -26.33 10.84 35.58
N LEU A 10 -26.65 11.20 36.83
CA LEU A 10 -27.14 10.30 37.89
C LEU A 10 -28.26 10.97 38.73
N GLY A 11 -29.00 11.89 38.11
CA GLY A 11 -30.08 12.66 38.74
C GLY A 11 -29.53 13.65 39.78
N SER A 12 -30.01 13.57 41.01
CA SER A 12 -29.54 14.44 42.12
C SER A 12 -28.07 14.18 42.51
N ARG A 13 -27.47 13.11 42.01
CA ARG A 13 -26.06 12.74 42.22
C ARG A 13 -25.19 13.01 40.98
N SER A 14 -25.72 13.70 39.97
CA SER A 14 -24.92 14.10 38.80
C SER A 14 -23.74 14.97 39.22
N TYR A 15 -22.62 14.83 38.52
CA TYR A 15 -21.41 15.61 38.73
C TYR A 15 -20.68 15.84 37.41
N ASN A 16 -19.81 16.85 37.41
CA ASN A 16 -18.99 17.19 36.25
C ASN A 16 -17.56 16.67 36.39
N ILE A 17 -16.98 16.36 35.23
CA ILE A 17 -15.56 16.10 35.01
C ILE A 17 -15.04 17.31 34.24
N VAL A 18 -14.14 18.08 34.86
CA VAL A 18 -13.59 19.32 34.29
C VAL A 18 -12.15 19.08 33.86
N PHE A 19 -11.85 19.47 32.63
CA PHE A 19 -10.55 19.28 31.98
C PHE A 19 -9.82 20.61 31.88
N ASP A 20 -9.12 21.00 32.94
CA ASP A 20 -8.34 22.23 33.00
C ASP A 20 -7.32 22.15 34.15
N ARG A 21 -6.45 23.15 34.22
CA ARG A 21 -5.47 23.26 35.30
C ARG A 21 -6.10 23.24 36.68
N VAL A 22 -5.53 22.43 37.58
CA VAL A 22 -6.09 22.24 38.93
C VAL A 22 -6.24 23.56 39.69
N ASP A 23 -5.28 24.47 39.56
CA ASP A 23 -5.24 25.73 40.28
C ASP A 23 -6.19 26.78 39.69
N SER A 24 -6.67 26.58 38.47
CA SER A 24 -7.74 27.36 37.85
C SER A 24 -9.11 26.90 38.35
N VAL A 25 -9.35 25.58 38.28
CA VAL A 25 -10.65 24.97 38.63
C VAL A 25 -10.95 25.09 40.11
N LEU A 26 -9.95 24.95 40.99
CA LEU A 26 -10.16 25.01 42.43
C LEU A 26 -10.34 26.44 42.99
N VAL A 27 -10.10 27.48 42.18
CA VAL A 27 -10.29 28.89 42.58
C VAL A 27 -11.63 29.44 42.10
N THR A 28 -12.13 28.97 40.95
CA THR A 28 -13.27 29.56 40.26
C THR A 28 -14.33 28.52 39.89
N GLY A 29 -15.47 28.96 39.35
CA GLY A 29 -16.46 28.06 38.75
C GLY A 29 -17.11 27.08 39.73
N GLU A 30 -17.09 25.80 39.36
CA GLU A 30 -17.88 24.75 40.00
C GLU A 30 -17.39 24.34 41.40
N PHE A 31 -16.07 24.34 41.62
CA PHE A 31 -15.53 24.05 42.95
C PHE A 31 -15.87 25.16 43.95
N ALA A 32 -15.70 26.42 43.56
CA ALA A 32 -15.99 27.58 44.41
C ALA A 32 -17.46 27.63 44.86
N ALA A 33 -18.37 27.06 44.06
CA ALA A 33 -19.80 26.96 44.38
C ALA A 33 -20.13 25.89 45.43
N LEU A 34 -19.20 24.98 45.77
CA LEU A 34 -19.44 23.96 46.80
C LEU A 34 -19.58 24.61 48.19
N PRO A 35 -20.63 24.27 48.97
CA PRO A 35 -20.93 24.95 50.23
C PRO A 35 -20.00 24.58 51.41
N GLN A 36 -19.19 23.54 51.27
CA GLN A 36 -18.30 23.06 52.34
C GLN A 36 -17.20 24.07 52.64
N LYS A 37 -16.97 24.39 53.92
CA LYS A 37 -15.91 25.32 54.34
C LYS A 37 -14.58 24.62 54.66
N ASN A 38 -14.64 23.41 55.20
CA ASN A 38 -13.47 22.64 55.61
C ASN A 38 -13.17 21.56 54.57
N VAL A 39 -11.95 21.56 54.04
CA VAL A 39 -11.49 20.60 53.02
C VAL A 39 -10.30 19.81 53.59
N LEU A 40 -10.40 18.48 53.57
CA LEU A 40 -9.31 17.57 53.91
C LEU A 40 -8.73 16.99 52.62
N VAL A 41 -7.55 17.46 52.22
CA VAL A 41 -6.81 16.96 51.06
C VAL A 41 -6.05 15.71 51.47
N VAL A 42 -6.26 14.62 50.73
CA VAL A 42 -5.65 13.32 50.96
C VAL A 42 -4.73 13.03 49.78
N ALA A 43 -3.45 12.83 50.06
CA ALA A 43 -2.42 12.53 49.06
C ALA A 43 -1.56 11.35 49.51
N ASP A 44 -0.88 10.71 48.57
CA ASP A 44 0.16 9.73 48.90
C ASP A 44 1.55 10.40 48.91
N SER A 45 2.57 9.66 49.34
CA SER A 45 3.93 10.17 49.44
C SER A 45 4.54 10.62 48.10
N ASN A 46 4.06 10.09 46.97
CA ASN A 46 4.53 10.48 45.63
C ASN A 46 3.81 11.75 45.15
N THR A 47 2.51 11.90 45.46
CA THR A 47 1.70 13.04 45.03
C THR A 47 1.68 14.22 46.01
N ALA A 48 2.28 14.05 47.20
CA ALA A 48 2.42 15.10 48.20
C ALA A 48 3.10 16.37 47.67
N SER A 49 3.93 16.27 46.63
CA SER A 49 4.56 17.40 45.95
C SER A 49 3.56 18.39 45.33
N TYR A 50 2.34 17.94 45.01
CA TYR A 50 1.26 18.78 44.49
C TYR A 50 0.45 19.51 45.57
N LEU A 51 0.56 19.09 46.85
CA LEU A 51 -0.20 19.68 47.96
C LEU A 51 -0.05 21.20 48.07
N PRO A 52 1.15 21.81 47.98
CA PRO A 52 1.28 23.26 48.10
C PRO A 52 0.47 24.04 47.05
N VAL A 53 0.41 23.54 45.81
CA VAL A 53 -0.34 24.15 44.72
C VAL A 53 -1.84 24.02 44.97
N VAL A 54 -2.30 22.81 45.30
CA VAL A 54 -3.71 22.51 45.58
C VAL A 54 -4.21 23.27 46.81
N ARG A 55 -3.46 23.25 47.92
CA ARG A 55 -3.77 23.99 49.15
C ARG A 55 -3.93 25.48 48.87
N LYS A 56 -2.98 26.09 48.17
CA LYS A 56 -3.04 27.53 47.84
C LYS A 56 -4.26 27.87 46.98
N ALA A 57 -4.64 27.01 46.05
CA ALA A 57 -5.83 27.21 45.23
C ALA A 57 -7.12 27.11 46.05
N LEU A 58 -7.22 26.09 46.92
CA LEU A 58 -8.35 25.89 47.81
C LEU A 58 -8.51 27.03 48.83
N GLU A 59 -7.42 27.50 49.45
CA GLU A 59 -7.43 28.61 50.40
C GLU A 59 -7.88 29.93 49.73
N LYS A 60 -7.47 30.17 48.48
CA LYS A 60 -7.95 31.32 47.68
C LYS A 60 -9.45 31.29 47.41
N SER A 61 -10.07 30.11 47.36
CA SER A 61 -11.54 29.98 47.25
C SER A 61 -12.27 30.16 48.58
N GLY A 62 -11.57 30.57 49.65
CA GLY A 62 -12.14 30.84 50.97
C GLY A 62 -12.35 29.61 51.84
N LYS A 63 -11.66 28.50 51.54
CA LYS A 63 -11.75 27.24 52.28
C LYS A 63 -10.67 27.15 53.37
N THR A 64 -10.99 26.45 54.44
CA THR A 64 -10.00 26.01 55.45
C THR A 64 -9.48 24.63 55.04
N VAL A 65 -8.16 24.51 54.86
CA VAL A 65 -7.54 23.33 54.24
C VAL A 65 -6.66 22.56 55.22
N TYR A 66 -6.90 21.26 55.30
CA TYR A 66 -6.13 20.29 56.06
C TYR A 66 -5.54 19.26 55.11
N ASP A 67 -4.34 18.74 55.42
CA ASP A 67 -3.72 17.69 54.60
C ASP A 67 -3.54 16.42 55.42
N TRP A 68 -3.65 15.28 54.75
CA TRP A 68 -3.26 13.97 55.27
C TRP A 68 -2.49 13.20 54.19
N VAL A 69 -1.28 12.76 54.52
CA VAL A 69 -0.39 12.03 53.61
C VAL A 69 -0.16 10.62 54.12
N PHE A 70 -0.24 9.64 53.22
CA PHE A 70 0.03 8.24 53.52
C PHE A 70 1.09 7.66 52.55
N PRO A 71 1.72 6.51 52.88
CA PRO A 71 2.71 5.90 51.99
C PRO A 71 2.10 5.50 50.64
N ALA A 72 2.77 5.77 49.52
CA ALA A 72 2.29 5.39 48.19
C ALA A 72 2.26 3.87 47.96
N GLY A 73 1.38 3.43 47.06
CA GLY A 73 1.27 2.04 46.59
C GLY A 73 0.02 1.29 47.07
N GLU A 74 -0.30 0.20 46.38
CA GLU A 74 -1.51 -0.61 46.60
C GLU A 74 -1.61 -1.16 48.04
N SER A 75 -0.48 -1.46 48.69
CA SER A 75 -0.45 -1.93 50.08
C SER A 75 -1.09 -0.96 51.07
N SER A 76 -1.18 0.32 50.72
CA SER A 76 -1.85 1.34 51.53
C SER A 76 -3.36 1.40 51.34
N LYS A 77 -3.91 0.72 50.33
CA LYS A 77 -5.35 0.65 50.04
C LYS A 77 -6.03 -0.38 50.95
N ASN A 78 -5.99 -0.16 52.25
CA ASN A 78 -6.48 -1.09 53.27
C ASN A 78 -7.42 -0.39 54.28
N ILE A 79 -8.18 -1.20 55.02
CA ILE A 79 -9.15 -0.71 56.01
C ILE A 79 -8.51 0.11 57.13
N ASP A 80 -7.28 -0.22 57.55
CA ASP A 80 -6.59 0.48 58.63
C ASP A 80 -6.29 1.93 58.25
N ASN A 81 -5.84 2.17 57.02
CA ASN A 81 -5.60 3.52 56.51
C ASN A 81 -6.92 4.29 56.35
N ALA A 82 -8.00 3.65 55.91
CA ALA A 82 -9.32 4.30 55.84
C ALA A 82 -9.80 4.75 57.24
N MET A 83 -9.58 3.91 58.26
CA MET A 83 -9.91 4.23 59.65
C MET A 83 -8.99 5.30 60.25
N LYS A 84 -7.69 5.30 59.93
CA LYS A 84 -6.76 6.37 60.33
C LYS A 84 -7.16 7.71 59.74
N LEU A 85 -7.55 7.75 58.48
CA LEU A 85 -8.06 8.95 57.81
C LEU A 85 -9.33 9.47 58.50
N CYS A 86 -10.31 8.59 58.77
CA CYS A 86 -11.51 8.95 59.54
C CYS A 86 -11.16 9.47 60.95
N GLY A 87 -10.23 8.82 61.65
CA GLY A 87 -9.77 9.23 62.98
C GLY A 87 -9.08 10.58 62.97
N TYR A 88 -8.29 10.87 61.93
CA TYR A 88 -7.66 12.17 61.74
C TYR A 88 -8.71 13.27 61.49
N ALA A 89 -9.70 13.02 60.64
CA ALA A 89 -10.82 13.94 60.43
C ALA A 89 -11.61 14.21 61.72
N SER A 90 -11.83 13.18 62.56
CA SER A 90 -12.43 13.35 63.90
C SER A 90 -11.57 14.16 64.85
N LYS A 91 -10.24 13.95 64.86
CA LYS A 91 -9.29 14.73 65.66
C LYS A 91 -9.33 16.22 65.30
N LEU A 92 -9.51 16.52 64.01
CA LEU A 92 -9.70 17.88 63.49
C LEU A 92 -11.13 18.43 63.73
N GLN A 93 -12.02 17.65 64.36
CA GLN A 93 -13.42 18.00 64.60
C GLN A 93 -14.21 18.35 63.33
N LEU A 94 -13.89 17.68 62.21
CA LEU A 94 -14.60 17.88 60.96
C LEU A 94 -16.03 17.34 61.06
N GLY A 95 -17.03 18.20 60.85
CA GLY A 95 -18.44 17.83 60.87
C GLY A 95 -18.95 17.21 59.55
N ARG A 96 -20.27 16.98 59.47
CA ARG A 96 -20.95 16.41 58.27
C ARG A 96 -20.80 17.25 56.99
N ASN A 97 -20.47 18.53 57.11
CA ASN A 97 -20.28 19.45 55.99
C ASN A 97 -18.79 19.62 55.60
N ALA A 98 -17.95 18.64 55.92
CA ALA A 98 -16.57 18.56 55.44
C ALA A 98 -16.54 18.02 54.01
N LEU A 99 -15.49 18.39 53.26
CA LEU A 99 -15.20 17.86 51.93
C LEU A 99 -13.86 17.13 51.94
N PHE A 100 -13.81 15.90 51.43
CA PHE A 100 -12.55 15.19 51.23
C PHE A 100 -12.07 15.41 49.78
N ALA A 101 -10.79 15.68 49.56
CA ALA A 101 -10.24 15.88 48.22
C ALA A 101 -9.14 14.85 47.96
N ALA A 102 -9.40 13.90 47.06
CA ALA A 102 -8.45 12.84 46.72
C ALA A 102 -7.45 13.34 45.68
N LEU A 103 -6.21 13.60 46.08
CA LEU A 103 -5.11 14.06 45.24
C LEU A 103 -4.14 12.91 44.96
N GLY A 104 -4.40 12.13 43.92
CA GLY A 104 -3.53 10.99 43.59
C GLY A 104 -4.04 10.09 42.49
N GLY A 105 -3.45 8.91 42.37
CA GLY A 105 -3.92 7.86 41.46
C GLY A 105 -5.14 7.09 42.01
N GLY A 106 -5.41 5.92 41.43
CA GLY A 106 -6.57 5.10 41.78
C GLY A 106 -6.62 4.68 43.26
N VAL A 107 -5.47 4.35 43.86
CA VAL A 107 -5.37 4.02 45.30
C VAL A 107 -5.88 5.16 46.17
N THR A 108 -5.40 6.38 45.93
CA THR A 108 -5.78 7.57 46.70
C THR A 108 -7.25 7.90 46.49
N GLY A 109 -7.75 7.76 45.26
CA GLY A 109 -9.16 7.93 44.93
C GLY A 109 -10.08 6.95 45.68
N ASP A 110 -9.77 5.65 45.62
CA ASP A 110 -10.57 4.59 46.24
C ASP A 110 -10.56 4.69 47.76
N LEU A 111 -9.38 4.86 48.36
CA LEU A 111 -9.21 4.96 49.81
C LEU A 111 -9.94 6.18 50.38
N THR A 112 -9.76 7.34 49.75
CA THR A 112 -10.37 8.61 50.18
C THR A 112 -11.87 8.58 49.98
N GLY A 113 -12.35 8.08 48.83
CA GLY A 113 -13.76 7.95 48.55
C GLY A 113 -14.46 6.97 49.51
N PHE A 114 -13.81 5.87 49.85
CA PHE A 114 -14.35 4.89 50.80
C PHE A 114 -14.41 5.47 52.22
N ALA A 115 -13.34 6.13 52.67
CA ALA A 115 -13.34 6.83 53.96
C ALA A 115 -14.41 7.93 54.01
N ALA A 116 -14.59 8.69 52.92
CA ALA A 116 -15.64 9.70 52.81
C ALA A 116 -17.05 9.09 52.87
N SER A 117 -17.27 7.90 52.29
CA SER A 117 -18.55 7.19 52.37
C SER A 117 -18.90 6.74 53.79
N MET A 118 -17.89 6.44 54.62
CA MET A 118 -18.06 5.97 55.99
C MET A 118 -18.14 7.12 57.00
N TYR A 119 -17.30 8.14 56.83
CA TYR A 119 -17.14 9.21 57.81
C TYR A 119 -18.46 9.95 58.03
N MET A 120 -18.94 10.00 59.27
CA MET A 120 -20.24 10.59 59.62
C MET A 120 -21.43 10.05 58.81
N ARG A 121 -21.34 8.81 58.29
CA ARG A 121 -22.30 8.16 57.37
C ARG A 121 -22.38 8.80 55.97
N GLY A 122 -21.29 9.40 55.52
CA GLY A 122 -21.17 10.02 54.21
C GLY A 122 -20.89 11.51 54.33
N VAL A 123 -19.70 11.90 53.90
CA VAL A 123 -19.36 13.30 53.59
C VAL A 123 -19.08 13.42 52.10
N ASP A 124 -19.18 14.65 51.58
CA ASP A 124 -18.89 14.92 50.18
C ASP A 124 -17.40 14.74 49.90
N PHE A 125 -17.05 14.35 48.68
CA PHE A 125 -15.65 14.30 48.23
C PHE A 125 -15.50 14.69 46.77
N ILE A 126 -14.27 15.02 46.37
CA ILE A 126 -13.87 15.29 44.97
C ILE A 126 -12.65 14.45 44.59
N GLN A 127 -12.46 14.25 43.29
CA GLN A 127 -11.31 13.55 42.72
C GLN A 127 -10.40 14.52 41.97
N ILE A 128 -9.10 14.45 42.22
CA ILE A 128 -8.05 15.16 41.50
C ILE A 128 -7.04 14.09 41.03
N PRO A 129 -7.38 13.33 39.97
CA PRO A 129 -6.55 12.24 39.49
C PRO A 129 -5.20 12.71 38.94
N THR A 130 -4.11 12.08 39.39
CA THR A 130 -2.73 12.42 38.97
C THR A 130 -2.07 11.35 38.09
N SER A 131 -2.65 10.17 37.98
CA SER A 131 -2.21 9.10 37.07
C SER A 131 -3.11 9.02 35.84
N LEU A 132 -2.56 8.66 34.68
CA LEU A 132 -3.35 8.53 33.45
C LEU A 132 -4.52 7.53 33.62
N LEU A 133 -4.27 6.38 34.24
CA LEU A 133 -5.30 5.38 34.54
C LEU A 133 -6.44 5.97 35.39
N ALA A 134 -6.13 6.74 36.42
CA ALA A 134 -7.15 7.39 37.23
C ALA A 134 -7.94 8.46 36.46
N MET A 135 -7.29 9.20 35.56
CA MET A 135 -7.95 10.20 34.73
C MET A 135 -8.99 9.58 33.80
N VAL A 136 -8.68 8.45 33.17
CA VAL A 136 -9.55 7.83 32.15
C VAL A 136 -10.50 6.77 32.71
N ASP A 137 -10.16 6.20 33.87
CA ASP A 137 -10.90 5.10 34.45
C ASP A 137 -11.29 5.37 35.92
N SER A 138 -10.40 5.15 36.89
CA SER A 138 -10.81 4.96 38.29
C SER A 138 -11.51 6.16 38.96
N SER A 139 -11.24 7.40 38.53
CA SER A 139 -11.91 8.58 39.10
C SER A 139 -13.38 8.74 38.68
N VAL A 140 -13.84 7.97 37.69
CA VAL A 140 -15.18 8.05 37.11
C VAL A 140 -15.99 6.80 37.48
N GLY A 141 -17.17 7.00 38.08
CA GLY A 141 -18.12 5.92 38.39
C GLY A 141 -18.42 5.70 39.87
N GLY A 142 -17.68 6.36 40.77
CA GLY A 142 -17.95 6.34 42.22
C GLY A 142 -17.74 4.99 42.89
N LYS A 143 -17.02 4.06 42.25
CA LYS A 143 -16.54 2.84 42.92
C LYS A 143 -15.42 3.24 43.87
N THR A 144 -15.60 2.93 45.14
CA THR A 144 -14.60 3.21 46.19
C THR A 144 -14.43 1.96 47.02
N ALA A 145 -13.20 1.58 47.32
CA ALA A 145 -12.94 0.31 47.98
C ALA A 145 -11.58 0.27 48.70
N VAL A 146 -11.43 -0.75 49.53
CA VAL A 146 -10.16 -1.17 50.11
C VAL A 146 -9.95 -2.65 49.86
N ASP A 147 -8.68 -3.04 49.84
CA ASP A 147 -8.26 -4.41 49.72
C ASP A 147 -8.31 -5.12 51.08
N THR A 148 -8.44 -6.43 51.00
CA THR A 148 -8.38 -7.34 52.15
C THR A 148 -7.30 -8.39 51.91
N PRO A 149 -6.85 -9.12 52.93
CA PRO A 149 -5.95 -10.27 52.73
C PRO A 149 -6.50 -11.33 51.76
N HIS A 150 -7.80 -11.31 51.46
CA HIS A 150 -8.48 -12.25 50.58
C HIS A 150 -8.68 -11.72 49.15
N GLY A 151 -8.30 -10.48 48.84
CA GLY A 151 -8.35 -9.95 47.49
C GLY A 151 -8.57 -8.44 47.39
N LYS A 152 -8.41 -7.94 46.17
CA LYS A 152 -8.56 -6.52 45.82
C LYS A 152 -10.02 -6.08 45.81
N ASN A 153 -10.30 -4.86 46.28
CA ASN A 153 -11.58 -4.16 46.17
C ASN A 153 -12.80 -4.95 46.70
N LEU A 154 -12.62 -5.85 47.68
CA LEU A 154 -13.70 -6.70 48.18
C LEU A 154 -14.61 -5.97 49.19
N VAL A 155 -14.12 -4.93 49.85
CA VAL A 155 -14.87 -4.11 50.80
C VAL A 155 -14.91 -2.69 50.27
N GLY A 156 -16.11 -2.15 50.03
CA GLY A 156 -16.24 -0.85 49.39
C GLY A 156 -17.66 -0.29 49.41
N ALA A 157 -17.82 0.87 48.79
CA ALA A 157 -19.09 1.57 48.62
C ALA A 157 -19.16 2.23 47.23
N PHE A 158 -20.38 2.32 46.69
CA PHE A 158 -20.67 3.22 45.57
C PHE A 158 -20.94 4.62 46.14
N HIS A 159 -19.95 5.50 46.07
CA HIS A 159 -20.00 6.88 46.57
C HIS A 159 -19.54 7.84 45.47
N GLN A 160 -20.46 8.64 44.93
CA GLN A 160 -20.16 9.53 43.79
C GLN A 160 -19.43 10.80 44.25
N PRO A 161 -18.38 11.24 43.52
CA PRO A 161 -17.75 12.52 43.80
C PRO A 161 -18.68 13.68 43.45
N LYS A 162 -18.43 14.86 44.03
CA LYS A 162 -19.10 16.11 43.65
C LYS A 162 -18.47 16.76 42.42
N LEU A 163 -17.21 16.45 42.14
CA LEU A 163 -16.43 17.01 41.06
C LEU A 163 -15.23 16.10 40.77
N VAL A 164 -14.85 15.97 39.50
CA VAL A 164 -13.58 15.38 39.08
C VAL A 164 -12.79 16.45 38.31
N VAL A 165 -11.53 16.68 38.68
CA VAL A 165 -10.66 17.70 38.06
C VAL A 165 -9.48 17.02 37.39
N ILE A 166 -9.47 16.99 36.06
CA ILE A 166 -8.43 16.35 35.25
C ILE A 166 -7.48 17.42 34.70
N ASP A 167 -6.25 17.41 35.22
CA ASP A 167 -5.14 18.25 34.76
C ASP A 167 -4.05 17.35 34.14
N CYS A 168 -4.04 17.25 32.80
CA CYS A 168 -3.04 16.44 32.08
C CYS A 168 -1.59 16.95 32.29
N GLY A 169 -1.40 18.19 32.75
CA GLY A 169 -0.06 18.71 33.10
C GLY A 169 0.57 17.98 34.29
N MET A 170 -0.23 17.34 35.15
CA MET A 170 0.28 16.52 36.25
C MET A 170 0.96 15.23 35.78
N LEU A 171 0.68 14.77 34.56
CA LEU A 171 1.31 13.57 33.99
C LEU A 171 2.82 13.77 33.75
N ARG A 172 3.32 15.02 33.71
CA ARG A 172 4.74 15.32 33.51
C ARG A 172 5.67 14.72 34.57
N THR A 173 5.17 14.42 35.77
CA THR A 173 5.95 13.78 36.83
C THR A 173 5.64 12.29 36.98
N LEU A 174 4.69 11.76 36.18
CA LEU A 174 4.27 10.38 36.27
C LEU A 174 5.32 9.47 35.61
N PRO A 175 5.74 8.38 36.25
CA PRO A 175 6.66 7.43 35.63
C PRO A 175 6.09 6.88 34.31
N GLU A 176 6.96 6.67 33.33
CA GLU A 176 6.59 6.18 31.99
C GLU A 176 5.76 4.89 32.05
N ARG A 177 6.14 3.95 32.92
CA ARG A 177 5.40 2.69 33.14
C ARG A 177 3.95 2.92 33.59
N GLU A 178 3.68 3.96 34.37
CA GLU A 178 2.32 4.32 34.81
C GLU A 178 1.53 5.04 33.70
N ILE A 179 2.21 5.77 32.80
CA ILE A 179 1.61 6.30 31.57
C ILE A 179 1.19 5.12 30.67
N SER A 180 2.09 4.17 30.42
CA SER A 180 1.80 2.93 29.68
C SER A 180 0.60 2.18 30.25
N SER A 181 0.51 2.07 31.57
CA SER A 181 -0.63 1.43 32.25
C SER A 181 -1.96 2.13 31.94
N GLY A 182 -2.00 3.47 31.96
CA GLY A 182 -3.18 4.24 31.57
C GLY A 182 -3.49 4.19 30.07
N MET A 183 -2.47 4.13 29.21
CA MET A 183 -2.65 4.00 27.77
C MET A 183 -3.37 2.70 27.40
N ALA A 184 -3.06 1.59 28.07
CA ALA A 184 -3.77 0.32 27.84
C ALA A 184 -5.29 0.46 28.05
N GLU A 185 -5.73 1.23 29.04
CA GLU A 185 -7.15 1.50 29.30
C GLU A 185 -7.78 2.43 28.26
N ILE A 186 -7.01 3.37 27.70
CA ILE A 186 -7.42 4.21 26.57
C ILE A 186 -7.64 3.36 25.32
N VAL A 187 -6.66 2.51 24.98
CA VAL A 187 -6.73 1.56 23.86
C VAL A 187 -7.94 0.66 23.99
N LYS A 188 -8.12 0.06 25.18
CA LYS A 188 -9.29 -0.76 25.49
C LYS A 188 -10.59 0.00 25.20
N THR A 189 -10.69 1.23 25.70
CA THR A 189 -11.89 2.07 25.56
C THR A 189 -12.21 2.39 24.10
N ALA A 190 -11.20 2.62 23.27
CA ALA A 190 -11.37 2.79 21.83
C ALA A 190 -11.86 1.49 21.17
N MET A 191 -11.19 0.37 21.42
CA MET A 191 -11.51 -0.92 20.81
C MET A 191 -12.93 -1.43 21.13
N ILE A 192 -13.49 -1.08 22.29
CA ILE A 192 -14.82 -1.56 22.70
C ILE A 192 -15.99 -0.80 22.05
N ARG A 193 -15.84 0.49 21.71
CA ARG A 193 -16.98 1.36 21.40
C ARG A 193 -16.75 2.43 20.32
N ASP A 194 -15.53 2.70 19.90
CA ASP A 194 -15.25 3.84 19.01
C ASP A 194 -14.08 3.56 18.04
N ALA A 195 -14.43 3.18 16.81
CA ALA A 195 -13.47 2.87 15.75
C ALA A 195 -12.68 4.11 15.29
N ASP A 196 -13.34 5.27 15.20
CA ASP A 196 -12.68 6.53 14.82
C ASP A 196 -11.68 6.95 15.90
N PHE A 197 -12.01 6.74 17.18
CA PHE A 197 -11.07 6.97 18.27
C PHE A 197 -9.86 6.03 18.17
N ALA A 198 -10.07 4.75 17.86
CA ALA A 198 -8.96 3.81 17.65
C ALA A 198 -8.08 4.22 16.47
N GLU A 199 -8.67 4.67 15.36
CA GLU A 199 -7.91 5.15 14.21
C GLU A 199 -7.13 6.44 14.50
N ASN A 200 -7.70 7.36 15.28
CA ASN A 200 -6.98 8.55 15.74
C ASN A 200 -5.79 8.20 16.64
N LEU A 201 -5.93 7.20 17.52
CA LEU A 201 -4.83 6.68 18.33
C LEU A 201 -3.75 6.03 17.46
N LEU A 202 -4.13 5.27 16.43
CA LEU A 202 -3.18 4.67 15.49
C LEU A 202 -2.39 5.70 14.68
N ARG A 203 -2.98 6.87 14.40
CA ARG A 203 -2.33 7.99 13.68
C ARG A 203 -1.55 8.93 14.58
N PHE A 204 -1.57 8.72 15.90
CA PHE A 204 -0.90 9.58 16.84
C PHE A 204 0.63 9.47 16.71
N SER A 205 1.31 10.60 16.54
CA SER A 205 2.78 10.67 16.37
C SER A 205 3.47 11.62 17.35
N GLY A 206 2.74 12.08 18.39
CA GLY A 206 3.27 13.01 19.37
C GLY A 206 4.18 12.36 20.41
N ASN A 207 5.17 13.09 20.93
CA ASN A 207 6.00 12.60 22.03
C ASN A 207 5.30 12.84 23.39
N ILE A 208 4.68 11.79 23.93
CA ILE A 208 3.95 11.83 25.22
C ILE A 208 4.88 12.13 26.39
N ALA A 209 6.14 11.65 26.36
CA ALA A 209 7.10 11.85 27.44
C ALA A 209 7.46 13.35 27.60
N GLU A 210 7.57 14.08 26.49
CA GLU A 210 7.89 15.51 26.50
C GLU A 210 6.65 16.40 26.74
N ASN A 211 5.50 16.00 26.18
CA ASN A 211 4.29 16.80 26.18
C ASN A 211 3.03 15.94 26.43
N PRO A 212 2.82 15.49 27.68
CA PRO A 212 1.70 14.61 28.00
C PRO A 212 0.34 15.31 27.88
N GLU A 213 0.26 16.63 27.80
CA GLU A 213 -0.97 17.35 27.49
C GLU A 213 -1.53 17.00 26.09
N LEU A 214 -0.70 16.44 25.19
CA LEU A 214 -1.16 15.90 23.90
C LEU A 214 -2.17 14.75 24.07
N LEU A 215 -2.23 14.10 25.24
CA LEU A 215 -3.21 13.05 25.54
C LEU A 215 -4.59 13.61 25.88
N LEU A 216 -4.75 14.93 26.08
CA LEU A 216 -6.01 15.54 26.48
C LEU A 216 -7.21 15.10 25.62
N PRO A 217 -7.14 15.06 24.27
CA PRO A 217 -8.25 14.57 23.45
C PRO A 217 -8.62 13.11 23.75
N ALA A 218 -7.63 12.25 23.95
CA ALA A 218 -7.84 10.84 24.25
C ALA A 218 -8.42 10.63 25.66
N VAL A 219 -7.93 11.38 26.64
CA VAL A 219 -8.43 11.39 28.02
C VAL A 219 -9.88 11.87 28.05
N PHE A 220 -10.18 12.97 27.34
CA PHE A 220 -11.53 13.51 27.22
C PHE A 220 -12.49 12.50 26.60
N ARG A 221 -12.11 11.86 25.48
CA ARG A 221 -12.97 10.88 24.82
C ARG A 221 -13.19 9.64 25.67
N SER A 222 -12.17 9.16 26.36
CA SER A 222 -12.29 8.02 27.29
C SER A 222 -13.28 8.31 28.41
N CYS A 223 -13.22 9.51 29.00
CA CYS A 223 -14.17 9.96 30.02
C CYS A 223 -15.61 10.07 29.48
N GLN A 224 -15.81 10.55 28.25
CA GLN A 224 -17.14 10.59 27.62
C GLN A 224 -17.75 9.19 27.51
N ILE A 225 -16.96 8.23 27.03
CA ILE A 225 -17.41 6.84 26.87
C ILE A 225 -17.72 6.23 28.24
N LYS A 226 -16.84 6.42 29.24
CA LYS A 226 -17.05 5.89 30.58
C LYS A 226 -18.23 6.55 31.30
N ALA A 227 -18.41 7.86 31.18
CA ALA A 227 -19.55 8.59 31.72
C ALA A 227 -20.87 8.05 31.16
N ALA A 228 -20.95 7.82 29.84
CA ALA A 228 -22.14 7.25 29.22
C ALA A 228 -22.47 5.84 29.75
N VAL A 229 -21.45 5.01 29.98
CA VAL A 229 -21.62 3.66 30.57
C VAL A 229 -22.10 3.75 32.02
N VAL A 230 -21.50 4.62 32.83
CA VAL A 230 -21.88 4.81 34.24
C VAL A 230 -23.29 5.36 34.37
N SER A 231 -23.67 6.34 33.54
CA SER A 231 -25.02 6.92 33.53
C SER A 231 -26.09 5.90 33.13
N ALA A 232 -25.75 4.94 32.27
CA ALA A 232 -26.67 3.88 31.89
C ALA A 232 -26.84 2.82 33.00
N ASP A 233 -25.79 2.52 33.77
CA ASP A 233 -25.83 1.51 34.83
C ASP A 233 -24.79 1.79 35.92
N GLU A 234 -25.20 2.56 36.92
CA GLU A 234 -24.32 3.00 38.02
C GLU A 234 -23.86 1.84 38.91
N LYS A 235 -24.76 0.91 39.23
CA LYS A 235 -24.58 -0.13 40.27
C LYS A 235 -24.18 -1.51 39.73
N GLU A 236 -23.90 -1.62 38.42
CA GLU A 236 -23.51 -2.89 37.78
C GLU A 236 -24.59 -3.96 37.89
N SER A 237 -25.83 -3.56 37.64
CA SER A 237 -27.02 -4.38 37.90
C SER A 237 -27.49 -5.20 36.68
N GLY A 238 -26.89 -5.04 35.49
CA GLY A 238 -27.35 -5.75 34.29
C GLY A 238 -26.41 -5.70 33.07
N ASP A 239 -26.94 -6.14 31.92
CA ASP A 239 -26.24 -6.27 30.63
C ASP A 239 -26.18 -4.93 29.85
N SER A 240 -25.80 -3.86 30.56
CA SER A 240 -25.80 -2.44 30.14
C SER A 240 -24.63 -2.03 29.23
N GLY A 241 -23.90 -3.02 28.70
CA GLY A 241 -22.65 -2.82 27.98
C GLY A 241 -21.48 -2.37 28.87
N ARG A 242 -21.64 -2.37 30.21
CA ARG A 242 -20.56 -2.19 31.19
C ARG A 242 -19.67 -3.43 31.28
N VAL A 243 -20.22 -4.61 30.99
CA VAL A 243 -19.43 -5.85 30.86
C VAL A 243 -18.29 -5.72 29.84
N PHE A 244 -18.48 -4.91 28.78
CA PHE A 244 -17.47 -4.65 27.75
C PHE A 244 -16.24 -3.90 28.25
N LEU A 245 -16.32 -3.18 29.38
CA LEU A 245 -15.15 -2.57 30.01
C LEU A 245 -14.13 -3.62 30.50
N ASN A 246 -14.53 -4.90 30.56
CA ASN A 246 -13.64 -6.01 30.86
C ASN A 246 -12.93 -6.58 29.63
N TYR A 247 -12.94 -5.88 28.49
CA TYR A 247 -12.11 -6.26 27.35
C TYR A 247 -10.63 -6.37 27.77
N GLY A 248 -10.01 -7.50 27.43
CA GLY A 248 -8.67 -7.90 27.89
C GLY A 248 -8.56 -8.35 29.36
N HIS A 249 -9.51 -8.00 30.23
CA HIS A 249 -9.36 -8.21 31.68
C HIS A 249 -9.50 -9.68 32.12
N THR A 250 -10.25 -10.52 31.40
CA THR A 250 -10.39 -11.94 31.76
C THR A 250 -9.04 -12.65 31.73
N PHE A 251 -8.24 -12.43 30.70
CA PHE A 251 -6.88 -12.97 30.59
C PHE A 251 -5.88 -12.12 31.40
N GLY A 252 -6.02 -10.79 31.36
CA GLY A 252 -5.12 -9.87 32.04
C GLY A 252 -5.07 -10.07 33.56
N HIS A 253 -6.21 -10.22 34.23
CA HIS A 253 -6.21 -10.48 35.68
C HIS A 253 -5.51 -11.80 36.03
N ALA A 254 -5.72 -12.86 35.25
CA ALA A 254 -5.04 -14.13 35.47
C ALA A 254 -3.51 -13.97 35.35
N LEU A 255 -3.03 -13.25 34.33
CA LEU A 255 -1.61 -12.95 34.15
C LEU A 255 -1.05 -12.04 35.25
N GLU A 256 -1.81 -11.04 35.70
CA GLU A 256 -1.43 -10.15 36.80
C GLU A 256 -1.17 -10.97 38.08
N HIS A 257 -2.12 -11.83 38.46
CA HIS A 257 -2.00 -12.72 39.62
C HIS A 257 -0.84 -13.72 39.47
N LEU A 258 -0.71 -14.35 38.30
CA LEU A 258 0.34 -15.32 38.04
C LEU A 258 1.74 -14.70 38.13
N SER A 259 1.88 -13.44 37.71
CA SER A 259 3.13 -12.68 37.80
C SER A 259 3.52 -12.30 39.25
N CYS A 260 2.65 -12.54 40.23
CA CYS A 260 2.71 -12.02 41.59
C CYS A 260 2.69 -10.48 41.62
N PHE A 261 1.86 -9.86 40.78
CA PHE A 261 1.75 -8.40 40.62
C PHE A 261 3.07 -7.71 40.21
N ARG A 262 3.97 -8.45 39.52
CA ARG A 262 5.16 -7.86 38.90
C ARG A 262 4.82 -7.20 37.58
N LEU A 263 3.81 -7.71 36.85
CA LEU A 263 3.15 -6.97 35.78
C LEU A 263 2.27 -5.88 36.39
N ALA A 264 2.38 -4.66 35.88
CA ALA A 264 1.44 -3.59 36.20
C ALA A 264 0.07 -3.90 35.55
N HIS A 265 -1.00 -3.34 36.11
CA HIS A 265 -2.36 -3.61 35.66
C HIS A 265 -2.54 -3.42 34.15
N GLY A 266 -2.14 -2.26 33.60
CA GLY A 266 -2.29 -2.01 32.17
C GLY A 266 -1.40 -2.87 31.27
N GLU A 267 -0.24 -3.33 31.73
CA GLU A 267 0.59 -4.31 30.99
C GLU A 267 -0.16 -5.64 30.87
N ALA A 268 -0.76 -6.09 31.97
CA ALA A 268 -1.56 -7.30 32.00
C ALA A 268 -2.82 -7.17 31.12
N VAL A 269 -3.49 -6.01 31.15
CA VAL A 269 -4.64 -5.71 30.26
C VAL A 269 -4.22 -5.69 28.80
N ALA A 270 -3.06 -5.13 28.44
CA ALA A 270 -2.55 -5.11 27.07
C ALA A 270 -2.31 -6.53 26.52
N ILE A 271 -1.61 -7.39 27.29
CA ILE A 271 -1.44 -8.81 26.93
C ILE A 271 -2.81 -9.49 26.82
N GLY A 272 -3.70 -9.22 27.78
CA GLY A 272 -5.04 -9.81 27.78
C GLY A 272 -5.90 -9.39 26.59
N MET A 273 -5.79 -8.16 26.10
CA MET A 273 -6.43 -7.70 24.87
C MET A 273 -5.85 -8.41 23.65
N ASP A 274 -4.53 -8.61 23.61
CA ASP A 274 -3.85 -9.32 22.52
C ASP A 274 -4.27 -10.80 22.44
N ILE A 275 -4.39 -11.47 23.59
CA ILE A 275 -4.97 -12.83 23.68
C ILE A 275 -6.44 -12.81 23.23
N ALA A 276 -7.23 -11.82 23.65
CA ALA A 276 -8.65 -11.75 23.30
C ALA A 276 -8.88 -11.58 21.79
N VAL A 277 -8.09 -10.75 21.10
CA VAL A 277 -8.20 -10.61 19.64
C VAL A 277 -7.70 -11.87 18.92
N PHE A 278 -6.65 -12.52 19.42
CA PHE A 278 -6.17 -13.80 18.88
C PHE A 278 -7.25 -14.90 18.99
N ALA A 279 -7.88 -15.01 20.16
CA ALA A 279 -9.00 -15.93 20.39
C ALA A 279 -10.19 -15.63 19.47
N ALA A 280 -10.51 -14.35 19.23
CA ALA A 280 -11.60 -13.95 18.35
C ALA A 280 -11.37 -14.39 16.89
N VAL A 281 -10.13 -14.27 16.39
CA VAL A 281 -9.75 -14.76 15.06
C VAL A 281 -9.87 -16.28 14.98
N LYS A 282 -9.39 -17.01 15.99
CA LYS A 282 -9.47 -18.49 16.05
C LYS A 282 -10.92 -18.99 16.07
N LEU A 283 -11.84 -18.21 16.62
CA LEU A 283 -13.27 -18.49 16.62
C LEU A 283 -14.00 -17.99 15.37
N GLY A 284 -13.30 -17.35 14.41
CA GLY A 284 -13.89 -16.77 13.22
C GLY A 284 -14.81 -15.57 13.49
N LEU A 285 -14.65 -14.89 14.63
CA LEU A 285 -15.48 -13.76 15.03
C LEU A 285 -15.04 -12.44 14.38
N CYS A 286 -13.76 -12.35 14.01
CA CYS A 286 -13.17 -11.20 13.33
C CYS A 286 -12.11 -11.65 12.33
N VAL A 287 -11.74 -10.75 11.42
CA VAL A 287 -10.71 -11.01 10.40
C VAL A 287 -9.31 -11.06 11.02
N PRO A 288 -8.37 -11.88 10.51
CA PRO A 288 -6.99 -11.94 11.00
C PRO A 288 -6.30 -10.57 11.05
N GLY A 289 -6.61 -9.65 10.14
CA GLY A 289 -6.03 -8.30 10.13
C GLY A 289 -6.32 -7.46 11.38
N LEU A 290 -7.32 -7.83 12.20
CA LEU A 290 -7.63 -7.12 13.44
C LEU A 290 -6.58 -7.35 14.54
N THR A 291 -5.92 -8.53 14.56
CA THR A 291 -4.82 -8.78 15.51
C THR A 291 -3.66 -7.84 15.23
N VAL A 292 -3.29 -7.67 13.96
CA VAL A 292 -2.25 -6.75 13.51
C VAL A 292 -2.62 -5.30 13.83
N TYR A 293 -3.85 -4.89 13.53
CA TYR A 293 -4.34 -3.54 13.82
C TYR A 293 -4.22 -3.18 15.30
N GLN A 294 -4.76 -4.03 16.18
CA GLN A 294 -4.72 -3.77 17.61
C GLN A 294 -3.29 -3.82 18.15
N HIS A 295 -2.49 -4.76 17.66
CA HIS A 295 -1.10 -4.91 18.07
C HIS A 295 -0.28 -3.66 17.76
N ARG A 296 -0.39 -3.10 16.54
CA ARG A 296 0.24 -1.82 16.19
C ARG A 296 -0.23 -0.67 17.07
N LEU A 297 -1.52 -0.66 17.41
CA LEU A 297 -2.07 0.36 18.28
C LEU A 297 -1.45 0.25 19.69
N LEU A 298 -1.18 -0.96 20.20
CA LEU A 298 -0.42 -1.16 21.43
C LEU A 298 1.06 -0.76 21.28
N GLU A 299 1.69 -1.13 20.17
CA GLU A 299 3.08 -0.83 19.83
C GLU A 299 3.35 0.69 19.76
N ASN A 300 2.44 1.45 19.14
CA ASN A 300 2.50 2.92 19.04
C ASN A 300 2.64 3.63 20.40
N PHE A 301 2.22 2.99 21.49
CA PHE A 301 2.32 3.54 22.85
C PHE A 301 3.29 2.76 23.73
N GLY A 302 4.15 1.92 23.15
CA GLY A 302 5.15 1.13 23.86
C GLY A 302 4.56 0.04 24.76
N ILE A 303 3.31 -0.38 24.53
CA ILE A 303 2.59 -1.35 25.38
C ILE A 303 2.25 -2.66 24.67
N ALA A 304 2.98 -2.99 23.60
CA ALA A 304 2.90 -4.30 22.98
C ALA A 304 3.49 -5.40 23.92
N PRO A 305 2.93 -6.62 23.94
CA PRO A 305 3.33 -7.68 24.87
C PRO A 305 4.83 -8.00 24.93
N GLU A 306 5.53 -7.91 23.80
CA GLU A 306 6.96 -8.17 23.61
C GLU A 306 7.86 -7.10 24.25
N ASN A 307 7.34 -5.91 24.51
CA ASN A 307 8.08 -4.85 25.21
C ASN A 307 8.14 -5.08 26.73
N PHE A 308 7.35 -6.03 27.25
CA PHE A 308 7.35 -6.34 28.68
C PHE A 308 8.43 -7.38 29.02
N PRO A 309 9.03 -7.33 30.23
CA PRO A 309 10.05 -8.29 30.61
C PRO A 309 9.54 -9.74 30.49
N ALA A 310 10.21 -10.57 29.69
CA ALA A 310 9.83 -11.97 29.49
C ALA A 310 9.74 -12.76 30.82
N SER A 311 10.53 -12.38 31.83
CA SER A 311 10.48 -12.97 33.18
C SER A 311 9.23 -12.63 34.00
N ALA A 312 8.49 -11.59 33.58
CA ALA A 312 7.21 -11.18 34.16
C ALA A 312 6.02 -11.89 33.48
N VAL A 313 6.12 -12.18 32.18
CA VAL A 313 5.09 -12.90 31.40
C VAL A 313 5.25 -14.41 31.58
N LYS A 314 4.69 -14.96 32.66
CA LYS A 314 4.72 -16.40 32.91
C LYS A 314 3.74 -17.14 31.98
N GLN A 315 4.27 -18.07 31.19
CA GLN A 315 3.51 -18.89 30.23
C GLN A 315 3.07 -20.23 30.87
N ASP A 316 2.36 -20.16 31.99
CA ASP A 316 1.84 -21.34 32.71
C ASP A 316 0.33 -21.48 32.43
N THR A 317 -0.01 -22.09 31.29
CA THR A 317 -1.39 -22.22 30.80
C THR A 317 -2.31 -22.85 31.85
N GLU A 318 -1.86 -23.91 32.53
CA GLU A 318 -2.65 -24.59 33.56
C GLU A 318 -3.03 -23.64 34.70
N LYS A 319 -2.06 -22.88 35.23
CA LYS A 319 -2.37 -21.86 36.26
C LYS A 319 -3.20 -20.70 35.75
N ILE A 320 -3.01 -20.27 34.49
CA ILE A 320 -3.85 -19.21 33.90
C ILE A 320 -5.31 -19.68 33.89
N ILE A 321 -5.58 -20.90 33.42
CA ILE A 321 -6.91 -21.50 33.43
C ILE A 321 -7.46 -21.62 34.86
N GLU A 322 -6.65 -22.03 35.84
CA GLU A 322 -7.05 -22.09 37.25
C GLU A 322 -7.47 -20.72 37.79
N LEU A 323 -6.66 -19.69 37.56
CA LEU A 323 -6.94 -18.32 37.99
C LEU A 323 -8.16 -17.73 37.30
N MET A 324 -8.38 -18.06 36.02
CA MET A 324 -9.57 -17.64 35.28
C MET A 324 -10.86 -18.20 35.87
N LYS A 325 -10.86 -19.37 36.55
CA LYS A 325 -12.05 -19.94 37.22
C LYS A 325 -12.58 -19.05 38.33
N GLY A 326 -11.71 -18.29 39.00
CA GLY A 326 -12.07 -17.35 40.07
C GLY A 326 -12.65 -16.02 39.58
N ASP A 327 -12.74 -15.78 38.28
CA ASP A 327 -13.28 -14.54 37.73
C ASP A 327 -14.80 -14.43 38.01
N LYS A 328 -15.21 -13.30 38.59
CA LYS A 328 -16.59 -12.96 38.97
C LYS A 328 -17.59 -13.00 37.82
N LYS A 329 -17.12 -12.99 36.56
CA LYS A 329 -17.97 -13.03 35.34
C LYS A 329 -18.41 -14.46 34.95
N ASN A 330 -17.83 -15.49 35.55
CA ASN A 330 -18.09 -16.87 35.14
C ASN A 330 -19.49 -17.36 35.53
N GLY A 331 -20.11 -18.16 34.66
CA GLY A 331 -21.38 -18.85 34.90
C GLY A 331 -21.32 -20.26 34.28
N ASP A 332 -22.01 -21.23 34.91
CA ASP A 332 -22.15 -22.62 34.45
C ASP A 332 -20.85 -23.33 34.02
N GLY A 333 -19.74 -23.05 34.70
CA GLY A 333 -18.45 -23.71 34.44
C GLY A 333 -17.72 -23.28 33.16
N LYS A 334 -18.17 -22.22 32.48
CA LYS A 334 -17.51 -21.62 31.30
C LYS A 334 -16.85 -20.28 31.63
N PHE A 335 -15.83 -19.91 30.84
CA PHE A 335 -15.14 -18.62 30.99
C PHE A 335 -15.81 -17.54 30.17
N ARG A 336 -16.40 -16.54 30.82
CA ARG A 336 -17.03 -15.43 30.12
C ARG A 336 -15.99 -14.36 29.75
N ALA A 337 -15.69 -14.22 28.46
CA ALA A 337 -14.73 -13.28 27.92
C ALA A 337 -15.39 -12.25 26.99
N VAL A 338 -14.81 -11.05 26.91
CA VAL A 338 -15.21 -10.03 25.93
C VAL A 338 -14.24 -10.13 24.76
N LEU A 339 -14.76 -10.41 23.57
CA LEU A 339 -13.98 -10.59 22.34
C LEU A 339 -14.37 -9.55 21.28
N PRO A 340 -13.42 -9.05 20.46
CA PRO A 340 -13.70 -8.07 19.43
C PRO A 340 -14.29 -8.73 18.17
N LEU A 341 -15.22 -8.03 17.53
CA LEU A 341 -15.73 -8.34 16.19
C LEU A 341 -15.08 -7.43 15.14
N ALA A 342 -14.84 -6.18 15.50
CA ALA A 342 -14.13 -5.16 14.74
C ALA A 342 -13.61 -4.09 15.72
N ALA A 343 -12.79 -3.14 15.27
CA ALA A 343 -12.49 -1.95 16.08
C ALA A 343 -13.80 -1.23 16.44
N GLY A 344 -13.95 -0.84 17.70
CA GLY A 344 -15.15 -0.21 18.24
C GLY A 344 -16.35 -1.14 18.46
N LYS A 345 -16.19 -2.46 18.29
CA LYS A 345 -17.29 -3.42 18.42
C LYS A 345 -16.84 -4.73 19.06
N VAL A 346 -17.41 -5.04 20.22
CA VAL A 346 -17.12 -6.27 20.99
C VAL A 346 -18.39 -7.06 21.31
N LYS A 347 -18.22 -8.32 21.71
CA LYS A 347 -19.28 -9.19 22.21
C LYS A 347 -18.77 -10.07 23.35
N THR A 348 -19.66 -10.43 24.27
CA THR A 348 -19.40 -11.42 25.31
C THR A 348 -19.53 -12.84 24.74
N ILE A 349 -18.55 -13.70 24.99
CA ILE A 349 -18.47 -15.08 24.53
C ILE A 349 -18.10 -15.97 25.72
N ASP A 350 -18.81 -17.09 25.87
CA ASP A 350 -18.47 -18.12 26.86
C ASP A 350 -17.50 -19.13 26.22
N LEU A 351 -16.27 -19.14 26.71
CA LEU A 351 -15.18 -19.99 26.22
C LEU A 351 -15.15 -21.32 26.97
N ASP A 352 -14.97 -22.40 26.21
CA ASP A 352 -14.71 -23.72 26.75
C ASP A 352 -13.30 -23.79 27.38
N PRO A 353 -13.14 -24.28 28.63
CA PRO A 353 -11.84 -24.31 29.29
C PRO A 353 -10.76 -25.10 28.56
N GLN A 354 -11.11 -26.23 27.94
CA GLN A 354 -10.14 -27.09 27.26
C GLN A 354 -9.69 -26.46 25.94
N TRP A 355 -10.62 -25.89 25.17
CA TRP A 355 -10.30 -25.11 23.98
C TRP A 355 -9.43 -23.88 24.32
N THR A 356 -9.76 -23.19 25.41
CA THR A 356 -9.02 -22.01 25.88
C THR A 356 -7.57 -22.35 26.20
N ALA A 357 -7.32 -23.50 26.84
CA ALA A 357 -5.97 -23.96 27.14
C ALA A 357 -5.13 -24.15 25.86
N GLY A 358 -5.67 -24.87 24.86
CA GLY A 358 -4.98 -25.06 23.58
C GLY A 358 -4.74 -23.74 22.83
N MET A 359 -5.72 -22.83 22.84
CA MET A 359 -5.59 -21.51 22.24
C MET A 359 -4.47 -20.67 22.91
N LEU A 360 -4.35 -20.74 24.24
CA LEU A 360 -3.29 -20.05 24.98
C LEU A 360 -1.90 -20.61 24.65
N GLU A 361 -1.75 -21.94 24.52
CA GLU A 361 -0.50 -22.55 24.08
C GLU A 361 -0.10 -22.09 22.68
N GLU A 362 -1.05 -22.07 21.74
CA GLU A 362 -0.83 -21.54 20.39
C GLU A 362 -0.47 -20.05 20.41
N TYR A 363 -1.12 -19.25 21.25
CA TYR A 363 -0.84 -17.83 21.41
C TYR A 363 0.58 -17.59 21.90
N PHE A 364 1.00 -18.27 22.97
CA PHE A 364 2.34 -18.10 23.53
C PHE A 364 3.43 -18.56 22.56
N ALA A 365 3.18 -19.66 21.83
CA ALA A 365 4.06 -20.11 20.76
C ALA A 365 4.14 -19.09 19.61
N PHE A 366 3.02 -18.47 19.24
CA PHE A 366 2.98 -17.45 18.18
C PHE A 366 3.69 -16.14 18.58
N ARG A 367 3.46 -15.65 19.81
CA ARG A 367 3.97 -14.34 20.27
C ARG A 367 5.38 -14.36 20.84
N PHE A 368 5.78 -15.46 21.46
CA PHE A 368 7.03 -15.51 22.24
C PHE A 368 7.98 -16.63 21.80
N ALA A 369 7.74 -17.29 20.64
CA ALA A 369 8.75 -18.18 20.08
C ALA A 369 10.03 -17.40 19.75
N PRO A 370 11.22 -17.96 20.01
CA PRO A 370 12.45 -17.42 19.46
C PRO A 370 12.32 -17.40 17.94
N GLU A 371 12.61 -16.26 17.30
CA GLU A 371 12.55 -16.08 15.85
C GLU A 371 13.16 -17.29 15.14
N LYS A 372 12.31 -18.11 14.53
CA LYS A 372 12.76 -18.98 13.46
C LYS A 372 12.88 -18.10 12.24
N ILE A 373 14.09 -17.60 12.00
CA ILE A 373 14.51 -17.19 10.67
C ILE A 373 14.44 -18.46 9.82
N VAL A 374 13.29 -18.68 9.20
CA VAL A 374 13.23 -19.53 8.00
C VAL A 374 13.93 -18.69 6.95
N GLN A 375 15.08 -19.16 6.45
CA GLN A 375 15.67 -18.55 5.26
C GLN A 375 14.67 -18.73 4.12
N ASP A 376 13.97 -17.64 3.83
CA ASP A 376 13.24 -17.46 2.60
C ASP A 376 14.22 -16.91 1.59
N ASP A 377 14.54 -17.69 0.55
CA ASP A 377 15.49 -17.29 -0.49
C ASP A 377 14.87 -16.31 -1.51
N ARG A 378 13.59 -15.93 -1.34
CA ARG A 378 12.88 -14.94 -2.18
C ARG A 378 13.36 -13.52 -1.88
N LYS A 379 13.32 -12.65 -2.89
CA LYS A 379 13.59 -11.22 -2.72
C LYS A 379 12.40 -10.52 -2.05
N GLU A 380 12.67 -9.60 -1.14
CA GLU A 380 11.65 -8.81 -0.45
C GLU A 380 11.22 -7.61 -1.31
N VAL A 381 9.91 -7.50 -1.57
CA VAL A 381 9.30 -6.40 -2.34
C VAL A 381 8.34 -5.62 -1.44
N ALA A 382 8.60 -4.32 -1.29
CA ALA A 382 7.69 -3.40 -0.62
C ALA A 382 6.87 -2.59 -1.62
N ILE A 383 5.55 -2.69 -1.57
CA ILE A 383 4.64 -1.83 -2.34
C ILE A 383 4.08 -0.73 -1.44
N ILE A 384 4.39 0.51 -1.77
CA ILE A 384 3.95 1.69 -1.03
C ILE A 384 2.86 2.40 -1.82
N GLY A 385 1.62 2.27 -1.35
CA GLY A 385 0.43 2.78 -2.02
C GLY A 385 -0.33 1.69 -2.77
N LEU A 386 -1.56 1.41 -2.33
CA LEU A 386 -2.47 0.45 -2.96
C LEU A 386 -3.59 1.21 -3.67
N GLY A 387 -3.23 2.01 -4.68
CA GLY A 387 -4.20 2.52 -5.66
C GLY A 387 -4.58 1.42 -6.67
N LEU A 388 -5.20 1.79 -7.80
CA LEU A 388 -5.46 0.83 -8.90
C LEU A 388 -4.18 0.09 -9.31
N LEU A 389 -3.11 0.85 -9.56
CA LEU A 389 -1.83 0.31 -10.02
C LEU A 389 -1.17 -0.55 -8.92
N GLY A 390 -0.95 0.01 -7.73
CA GLY A 390 -0.29 -0.73 -6.65
C GLY A 390 -1.02 -1.99 -6.18
N SER A 391 -2.36 -1.97 -6.14
CA SER A 391 -3.15 -3.18 -5.83
C SER A 391 -3.10 -4.22 -6.94
N SER A 392 -3.12 -3.80 -8.20
CA SER A 392 -2.91 -4.72 -9.34
C SER A 392 -1.52 -5.32 -9.30
N LEU A 393 -0.50 -4.52 -8.99
CA LEU A 393 0.89 -4.97 -8.92
C LEU A 393 1.05 -6.03 -7.81
N ALA A 394 0.47 -5.76 -6.64
CA ALA A 394 0.44 -6.69 -5.52
C ALA A 394 -0.19 -8.05 -5.88
N LEU A 395 -1.21 -8.04 -6.75
CA LEU A 395 -1.86 -9.26 -7.28
C LEU A 395 -1.04 -9.96 -8.38
N SER A 396 -0.23 -9.22 -9.15
CA SER A 396 0.50 -9.77 -10.32
C SER A 396 1.87 -10.36 -9.97
N ILE A 397 2.47 -10.00 -8.83
CA ILE A 397 3.83 -10.43 -8.48
C ILE A 397 3.93 -11.95 -8.30
N ASP A 398 4.95 -12.55 -8.91
CA ASP A 398 5.29 -13.97 -8.78
C ASP A 398 5.76 -14.32 -7.36
N ARG A 399 4.89 -15.02 -6.63
CA ARG A 399 5.10 -15.44 -5.23
C ARG A 399 6.18 -16.50 -5.06
N HIS A 400 6.62 -17.15 -6.12
CA HIS A 400 7.75 -18.08 -6.05
C HIS A 400 9.10 -17.37 -6.00
N ARG A 401 9.15 -16.10 -6.44
CA ARG A 401 10.38 -15.30 -6.54
C ARG A 401 10.46 -14.19 -5.50
N TYR A 402 9.30 -13.66 -5.13
CA TYR A 402 9.20 -12.49 -4.29
C TYR A 402 8.30 -12.73 -3.08
N SER A 403 8.74 -12.25 -1.94
CA SER A 403 7.91 -12.01 -0.75
C SER A 403 7.39 -10.58 -0.85
N VAL A 404 6.08 -10.37 -0.67
CA VAL A 404 5.47 -9.04 -0.86
C VAL A 404 4.94 -8.49 0.46
N GLY A 405 5.53 -7.37 0.88
CA GLY A 405 5.01 -6.51 1.93
C GLY A 405 4.32 -5.27 1.35
N VAL A 406 3.29 -4.80 2.04
CA VAL A 406 2.55 -3.60 1.62
C VAL A 406 2.52 -2.53 2.71
N TRP A 407 2.53 -1.27 2.29
CA TRP A 407 2.20 -0.15 3.14
C TRP A 407 1.22 0.79 2.44
N ASN A 408 0.23 1.28 3.18
CA ASN A 408 -0.69 2.31 2.71
C ASN A 408 -1.16 3.13 3.90
N ARG A 409 -1.33 4.45 3.69
CA ARG A 409 -1.96 5.34 4.66
C ARG A 409 -3.38 4.87 5.02
N ASN A 410 -4.12 4.34 4.05
CA ASN A 410 -5.43 3.74 4.30
C ASN A 410 -5.25 2.26 4.68
N PHE A 411 -5.40 1.95 5.97
CA PHE A 411 -5.24 0.58 6.47
C PHE A 411 -6.25 -0.41 5.86
N ALA A 412 -7.45 0.04 5.48
CA ALA A 412 -8.43 -0.82 4.80
C ALA A 412 -7.90 -1.36 3.46
N ALA A 413 -7.03 -0.61 2.78
CA ALA A 413 -6.37 -1.08 1.56
C ALA A 413 -5.33 -2.16 1.87
N CYS A 414 -4.58 -2.03 2.97
CA CYS A 414 -3.66 -3.08 3.43
C CYS A 414 -4.41 -4.36 3.84
N GLN A 415 -5.55 -4.21 4.53
CA GLN A 415 -6.42 -5.34 4.88
C GLN A 415 -6.92 -6.05 3.62
N TRP A 416 -7.42 -5.28 2.64
CA TRP A 416 -7.82 -5.85 1.36
C TRP A 416 -6.69 -6.64 0.70
N ALA A 417 -5.46 -6.13 0.74
CA ALA A 417 -4.32 -6.85 0.15
C ALA A 417 -4.04 -8.18 0.86
N MET A 418 -4.12 -8.23 2.19
CA MET A 418 -4.00 -9.49 2.94
C MET A 418 -5.15 -10.46 2.64
N GLU A 419 -6.40 -9.95 2.61
CA GLU A 419 -7.60 -10.76 2.37
C GLU A 419 -7.64 -11.38 0.97
N ASN A 420 -7.05 -10.71 -0.01
CA ASN A 420 -7.00 -11.18 -1.41
C ASN A 420 -5.70 -11.90 -1.75
N ASN A 421 -4.87 -12.26 -0.76
CA ASN A 421 -3.54 -12.86 -0.95
C ASN A 421 -2.63 -12.02 -1.86
N ALA A 422 -2.85 -10.70 -1.92
CA ALA A 422 -2.02 -9.74 -2.63
C ALA A 422 -0.82 -9.27 -1.76
N ALA A 423 -0.75 -9.65 -0.49
CA ALA A 423 0.39 -9.37 0.38
C ALA A 423 0.57 -10.48 1.41
N GLU A 424 1.81 -10.68 1.86
CA GLU A 424 2.16 -11.64 2.92
C GLU A 424 2.42 -10.94 4.26
N LYS A 425 2.77 -9.65 4.21
CA LYS A 425 2.93 -8.80 5.39
C LYS A 425 2.48 -7.37 5.13
N ILE A 426 2.16 -6.68 6.21
CA ILE A 426 1.92 -5.24 6.21
C ILE A 426 3.06 -4.60 7.00
N TYR A 427 3.73 -3.59 6.43
CA TYR A 427 4.75 -2.81 7.13
C TYR A 427 4.12 -1.83 8.12
N SER A 428 4.70 -1.69 9.31
CA SER A 428 4.23 -0.78 10.37
C SER A 428 4.39 0.68 9.93
N SER A 429 5.48 0.98 9.24
CA SER A 429 5.81 2.31 8.76
C SER A 429 6.52 2.28 7.39
N PRO A 430 6.62 3.43 6.70
CA PRO A 430 7.44 3.55 5.50
C PRO A 430 8.92 3.27 5.75
N GLU A 431 9.46 3.67 6.90
CA GLU A 431 10.86 3.45 7.28
C GLU A 431 11.19 1.95 7.33
N GLU A 432 10.31 1.15 7.93
CA GLU A 432 10.46 -0.31 7.95
C GLU A 432 10.44 -0.88 6.53
N ALA A 433 9.50 -0.44 5.69
CA ALA A 433 9.39 -0.89 4.31
C ALA A 433 10.67 -0.59 3.50
N PHE A 434 11.23 0.62 3.64
CA PHE A 434 12.47 1.03 2.99
C PHE A 434 13.70 0.27 3.52
N ALA A 435 13.75 -0.04 4.81
CA ALA A 435 14.88 -0.72 5.44
C ALA A 435 14.92 -2.22 5.16
N ASP A 436 13.76 -2.85 4.98
CA ASP A 436 13.61 -4.30 4.83
C ASP A 436 13.73 -4.77 3.36
N ALA A 437 13.12 -4.03 2.43
CA ALA A 437 12.91 -4.51 1.06
C ALA A 437 14.15 -4.44 0.15
N ASP A 438 14.32 -5.46 -0.69
CA ASP A 438 15.29 -5.46 -1.79
C ASP A 438 14.80 -4.61 -2.98
N ILE A 439 13.48 -4.53 -3.16
CA ILE A 439 12.82 -3.67 -4.15
C ILE A 439 11.71 -2.89 -3.46
N THR A 440 11.85 -1.57 -3.38
CA THR A 440 10.77 -0.68 -2.90
C THR A 440 10.09 -0.01 -4.07
N ILE A 441 8.76 -0.12 -4.17
CA ILE A 441 7.96 0.39 -5.29
C ILE A 441 6.98 1.44 -4.81
N LEU A 442 7.17 2.68 -5.25
CA LEU A 442 6.33 3.82 -4.92
C LEU A 442 5.15 3.93 -5.90
N CYS A 443 3.98 3.50 -5.44
CA CYS A 443 2.70 3.54 -6.15
C CYS A 443 1.82 4.70 -5.66
N LEU A 444 2.39 5.91 -5.68
CA LEU A 444 1.81 7.13 -5.12
C LEU A 444 1.59 8.21 -6.20
N PRO A 445 0.68 9.18 -6.00
CA PRO A 445 0.57 10.34 -6.87
C PRO A 445 1.88 11.14 -6.90
N ILE A 446 2.21 11.77 -8.04
CA ILE A 446 3.50 12.45 -8.27
C ILE A 446 3.94 13.37 -7.12
N PRO A 447 3.11 14.32 -6.62
CA PRO A 447 3.53 15.22 -5.55
C PRO A 447 3.81 14.48 -4.23
N VAL A 448 3.12 13.36 -4.03
CA VAL A 448 3.31 12.51 -2.85
C VAL A 448 4.58 11.68 -3.00
N THR A 449 4.86 11.13 -4.19
CA THR A 449 6.09 10.38 -4.50
C THR A 449 7.34 11.22 -4.22
N GLU A 450 7.40 12.46 -4.72
CA GLU A 450 8.53 13.37 -4.48
C GLU A 450 8.74 13.62 -2.98
N LYS A 451 7.65 13.91 -2.26
CA LYS A 451 7.71 14.07 -0.81
C LYS A 451 8.17 12.80 -0.10
N PHE A 452 7.68 11.64 -0.53
CA PHE A 452 8.01 10.35 0.06
C PHE A 452 9.50 10.02 -0.08
N ILE A 453 10.08 10.30 -1.26
CA ILE A 453 11.52 10.16 -1.48
C ILE A 453 12.26 11.10 -0.52
N ALA A 454 11.85 12.36 -0.43
CA ALA A 454 12.50 13.32 0.45
C ALA A 454 12.47 12.93 1.94
N ASP A 455 11.36 12.35 2.40
CA ASP A 455 11.15 11.98 3.80
C ASP A 455 11.85 10.64 4.15
N TYR A 456 11.95 9.69 3.21
CA TYR A 456 12.31 8.29 3.53
C TYR A 456 13.52 7.70 2.80
N ALA A 457 14.11 8.39 1.82
CA ALA A 457 15.25 7.87 1.05
C ALA A 457 16.44 7.39 1.90
N ASN A 458 16.69 8.04 3.05
CA ASN A 458 17.81 7.69 3.94
C ASN A 458 17.61 6.36 4.69
N PHE A 459 16.40 5.79 4.68
CA PHE A 459 16.12 4.49 5.29
C PHE A 459 16.27 3.33 4.29
N ALA A 460 16.51 3.62 3.00
CA ALA A 460 16.62 2.60 1.97
C ALA A 460 17.71 1.57 2.32
N LYS A 461 17.35 0.28 2.23
CA LYS A 461 18.25 -0.84 2.42
C LYS A 461 19.49 -0.71 1.54
N LYS A 462 20.68 -0.84 2.12
CA LYS A 462 21.93 -0.80 1.37
C LYS A 462 21.99 -1.97 0.38
N GLY A 463 22.10 -1.67 -0.92
CA GLY A 463 22.05 -2.65 -2.00
C GLY A 463 20.65 -3.03 -2.47
N GLY A 464 19.60 -2.47 -1.85
CA GLY A 464 18.23 -2.49 -2.38
C GLY A 464 18.04 -1.38 -3.43
N VAL A 465 17.03 -1.56 -4.29
CA VAL A 465 16.66 -0.59 -5.33
C VAL A 465 15.30 0.02 -5.03
N VAL A 466 15.16 1.32 -5.23
CA VAL A 466 13.88 2.02 -5.12
C VAL A 466 13.41 2.41 -6.52
N THR A 467 12.15 2.14 -6.80
CA THR A 467 11.49 2.56 -8.04
C THR A 467 10.15 3.19 -7.72
N ASP A 468 9.58 3.88 -8.70
CA ASP A 468 8.24 4.42 -8.66
C ASP A 468 7.49 4.00 -9.93
N ILE A 469 6.18 4.25 -9.95
CA ILE A 469 5.32 4.04 -11.13
C ILE A 469 4.64 5.34 -11.60
N ALA A 470 5.17 6.50 -11.22
CA ALA A 470 4.59 7.79 -11.54
C ALA A 470 4.63 8.07 -13.05
N SER A 471 3.60 8.77 -13.53
CA SER A 471 3.40 9.03 -14.96
C SER A 471 4.27 10.17 -15.53
N VAL A 472 5.02 10.86 -14.68
CA VAL A 472 5.96 11.94 -15.04
C VAL A 472 7.25 11.70 -14.28
N LYS A 473 8.39 11.87 -14.95
CA LYS A 473 9.69 11.41 -14.45
C LYS A 473 10.64 12.53 -14.08
N SER A 474 10.66 13.65 -14.78
CA SER A 474 11.68 14.68 -14.55
C SER A 474 11.70 15.18 -13.10
N GLY A 475 10.54 15.51 -12.53
CA GLY A 475 10.44 15.95 -11.12
C GLY A 475 10.84 14.86 -10.11
N VAL A 476 10.38 13.63 -10.32
CA VAL A 476 10.69 12.48 -9.46
C VAL A 476 12.18 12.16 -9.50
N MET A 477 12.79 12.10 -10.69
CA MET A 477 14.22 11.83 -10.85
C MET A 477 15.07 12.94 -10.23
N GLN A 478 14.73 14.22 -10.45
CA GLN A 478 15.40 15.34 -9.80
C GLN A 478 15.30 15.31 -8.27
N CYS A 479 14.18 14.79 -7.73
CA CYS A 479 14.02 14.59 -6.30
C CYS A 479 14.93 13.47 -5.77
N ALA A 480 14.94 12.31 -6.44
CA ALA A 480 15.77 11.17 -6.08
C ALA A 480 17.27 11.48 -6.15
N GLU A 481 17.70 12.25 -7.16
CA GLU A 481 19.11 12.64 -7.35
C GLU A 481 19.68 13.54 -6.24
N LYS A 482 18.84 14.02 -5.31
CA LYS A 482 19.31 14.69 -4.09
C LYS A 482 19.92 13.73 -3.07
N PHE A 483 19.78 12.41 -3.27
CA PHE A 483 20.23 11.35 -2.38
C PHE A 483 21.21 10.41 -3.12
N PRO A 484 22.53 10.70 -3.13
CA PRO A 484 23.50 9.91 -3.91
C PRO A 484 23.65 8.45 -3.48
N GLU A 485 23.31 8.12 -2.24
CA GLU A 485 23.35 6.76 -1.70
C GLU A 485 22.10 5.94 -2.06
N LEU A 486 21.07 6.58 -2.62
CA LEU A 486 19.83 5.93 -3.04
C LEU A 486 20.00 5.38 -4.46
N ASP A 487 19.98 4.06 -4.61
CA ASP A 487 19.87 3.44 -5.93
C ASP A 487 18.42 3.53 -6.42
N PHE A 488 18.07 4.69 -6.99
CA PHE A 488 16.74 4.96 -7.51
C PHE A 488 16.70 4.73 -9.03
N VAL A 489 15.78 3.92 -9.51
CA VAL A 489 15.53 3.69 -10.94
C VAL A 489 14.05 3.92 -11.21
N GLY A 490 13.70 5.01 -11.87
CA GLY A 490 12.30 5.31 -12.14
C GLY A 490 11.67 4.29 -13.10
N SER A 491 10.38 3.99 -12.95
CA SER A 491 9.66 3.14 -13.92
C SER A 491 8.26 3.65 -14.24
N HIS A 492 7.78 3.52 -15.47
CA HIS A 492 6.41 3.91 -15.80
C HIS A 492 5.76 2.83 -16.65
N PRO A 493 4.91 1.98 -16.05
CA PRO A 493 4.11 1.04 -16.81
C PRO A 493 3.01 1.79 -17.57
N MET A 494 2.94 1.59 -18.88
CA MET A 494 1.89 2.15 -19.75
C MET A 494 0.60 1.33 -19.63
N ALA A 495 0.04 1.30 -18.42
CA ALA A 495 -1.15 0.54 -18.05
C ALA A 495 -2.09 1.39 -17.17
N GLY A 496 -3.40 1.17 -17.29
CA GLY A 496 -4.38 1.90 -16.50
C GLY A 496 -5.81 1.72 -17.00
N THR A 497 -6.77 2.12 -16.17
CA THR A 497 -8.20 2.15 -16.51
C THR A 497 -8.82 3.45 -16.02
N GLU A 498 -10.05 3.77 -16.44
CA GLU A 498 -10.78 4.92 -15.91
C GLU A 498 -11.24 4.75 -14.44
N LYS A 499 -11.11 3.54 -13.87
CA LYS A 499 -11.48 3.23 -12.48
C LYS A 499 -10.36 3.58 -11.50
N SER A 500 -10.70 3.76 -10.23
CA SER A 500 -9.77 4.16 -9.18
C SER A 500 -9.96 3.39 -7.87
N GLY A 501 -8.94 3.40 -7.01
CA GLY A 501 -8.92 2.74 -5.71
C GLY A 501 -8.39 1.30 -5.73
N PHE A 502 -8.10 0.73 -4.54
CA PHE A 502 -7.56 -0.62 -4.39
C PHE A 502 -8.53 -1.71 -4.88
N ASN A 503 -9.83 -1.54 -4.68
CA ASN A 503 -10.85 -2.51 -5.11
C ASN A 503 -11.00 -2.61 -6.64
N ALA A 504 -10.40 -1.68 -7.40
CA ALA A 504 -10.40 -1.73 -8.86
C ALA A 504 -9.22 -2.51 -9.43
N GLY A 505 -8.24 -2.91 -8.60
CA GLY A 505 -7.06 -3.63 -9.05
C GLY A 505 -7.33 -5.09 -9.44
N PHE A 506 -6.54 -5.59 -10.40
CA PHE A 506 -6.65 -6.96 -10.90
C PHE A 506 -5.30 -7.44 -11.48
N ALA A 507 -5.04 -8.75 -11.41
CA ALA A 507 -3.72 -9.35 -11.72
C ALA A 507 -3.26 -9.21 -13.19
N GLY A 508 -4.19 -8.99 -14.14
CA GLY A 508 -3.87 -8.86 -15.57
C GLY A 508 -3.70 -7.42 -16.06
N LEU A 509 -3.59 -6.44 -15.18
CA LEU A 509 -3.52 -5.03 -15.59
C LEU A 509 -2.27 -4.72 -16.41
N TYR A 510 -1.16 -5.41 -16.12
CA TYR A 510 0.15 -5.18 -16.72
C TYR A 510 0.47 -6.11 -17.89
N ASP A 511 -0.40 -7.06 -18.21
CA ASP A 511 -0.15 -8.06 -19.26
C ASP A 511 0.16 -7.35 -20.58
N ASN A 512 1.36 -7.61 -21.14
CA ASN A 512 1.85 -6.99 -22.38
C ASN A 512 1.97 -5.45 -22.33
N ALA A 513 2.00 -4.84 -21.15
CA ALA A 513 2.26 -3.41 -21.05
C ALA A 513 3.71 -3.10 -21.44
N ASP A 514 3.94 -2.01 -22.17
CA ASP A 514 5.27 -1.40 -22.25
C ASP A 514 5.58 -0.74 -20.90
N VAL A 515 6.82 -0.87 -20.43
CA VAL A 515 7.28 -0.20 -19.21
C VAL A 515 8.51 0.64 -19.53
N PHE A 516 8.43 1.94 -19.31
CA PHE A 516 9.61 2.79 -19.45
C PHE A 516 10.45 2.72 -18.18
N VAL A 517 11.69 2.28 -18.30
CA VAL A 517 12.69 2.29 -17.23
C VAL A 517 13.55 3.53 -17.41
N VAL A 518 13.68 4.34 -16.36
CA VAL A 518 14.33 5.64 -16.36
C VAL A 518 15.48 5.65 -15.36
N PRO A 519 16.70 5.24 -15.79
CA PRO A 519 17.88 5.35 -14.96
C PRO A 519 18.16 6.80 -14.57
N GLY A 520 18.43 7.03 -13.29
CA GLY A 520 18.90 8.30 -12.74
C GLY A 520 20.42 8.40 -12.74
N LYS A 521 20.91 9.59 -12.40
CA LYS A 521 22.36 9.88 -12.34
C LYS A 521 23.17 8.92 -11.46
N TYR A 522 22.59 8.44 -10.36
CA TYR A 522 23.25 7.57 -9.38
C TYR A 522 22.79 6.10 -9.46
N SER A 523 21.94 5.75 -10.43
CA SER A 523 21.46 4.38 -10.57
C SER A 523 22.62 3.43 -10.85
N THR A 524 22.66 2.31 -10.13
CA THR A 524 23.66 1.28 -10.38
C THR A 524 23.23 0.37 -11.53
N SER A 525 24.19 -0.27 -12.21
CA SER A 525 23.86 -1.28 -13.21
C SER A 525 23.08 -2.46 -12.62
N GLN A 526 23.30 -2.77 -11.34
CA GLN A 526 22.56 -3.80 -10.62
C GLN A 526 21.10 -3.40 -10.38
N GLY A 527 20.86 -2.15 -9.94
CA GLY A 527 19.52 -1.61 -9.74
C GLY A 527 18.72 -1.60 -11.04
N ILE A 528 19.31 -1.11 -12.13
CA ILE A 528 18.66 -1.07 -13.45
C ILE A 528 18.26 -2.48 -13.90
N ASN A 529 19.20 -3.44 -13.87
CA ASN A 529 18.92 -4.82 -14.26
C ASN A 529 17.85 -5.45 -13.35
N THR A 530 17.86 -5.14 -12.05
CA THR A 530 16.86 -5.66 -11.10
C THR A 530 15.44 -5.17 -11.44
N ILE A 531 15.29 -3.89 -11.80
CA ILE A 531 13.99 -3.32 -12.18
C ILE A 531 13.52 -3.86 -13.54
N GLU A 532 14.43 -4.02 -14.52
CA GLU A 532 14.11 -4.63 -15.81
C GLU A 532 13.67 -6.09 -15.67
N GLU A 533 14.38 -6.88 -14.86
CA GLU A 533 14.01 -8.27 -14.56
C GLU A 533 12.67 -8.34 -13.82
N PHE A 534 12.44 -7.47 -12.83
CA PHE A 534 11.18 -7.41 -12.09
C PHE A 534 10.00 -7.17 -13.03
N TRP A 535 10.08 -6.16 -13.88
CA TRP A 535 9.03 -5.87 -14.86
C TRP A 535 8.90 -6.98 -15.91
N GLY A 536 10.01 -7.57 -16.36
CA GLY A 536 10.02 -8.69 -17.29
C GLY A 536 9.31 -9.94 -16.74
N HIS A 537 9.47 -10.25 -15.45
CA HIS A 537 8.77 -11.36 -14.79
C HIS A 537 7.24 -11.19 -14.74
N LEU A 538 6.75 -9.94 -14.84
CA LEU A 538 5.32 -9.63 -14.92
C LEU A 538 4.76 -9.73 -16.35
N GLY A 539 5.54 -10.23 -17.31
CA GLY A 539 5.11 -10.32 -18.71
C GLY A 539 5.07 -8.97 -19.43
N THR A 540 5.84 -7.99 -18.96
CA THR A 540 5.92 -6.66 -19.57
C THR A 540 7.16 -6.51 -20.47
N ALA A 541 7.20 -5.45 -21.26
CA ALA A 541 8.34 -5.09 -22.12
C ALA A 541 9.06 -3.85 -21.58
N PRO A 542 10.10 -4.00 -20.73
CA PRO A 542 10.85 -2.87 -20.21
C PRO A 542 11.74 -2.22 -21.29
N ARG A 543 11.71 -0.89 -21.38
CA ARG A 543 12.49 -0.08 -22.34
C ARG A 543 13.15 1.10 -21.64
N ARG A 544 14.46 1.28 -21.85
CA ARG A 544 15.20 2.40 -21.27
C ARG A 544 14.89 3.71 -22.00
N ILE A 545 14.69 4.78 -21.25
CA ILE A 545 14.52 6.15 -21.76
C ILE A 545 14.99 7.15 -20.69
N ASN A 546 15.45 8.33 -21.07
CA ASN A 546 15.75 9.37 -20.08
C ASN A 546 14.48 10.13 -19.65
N SER A 547 14.53 10.84 -18.52
CA SER A 547 13.34 11.46 -17.94
C SER A 547 12.71 12.55 -18.81
N VAL A 548 13.54 13.30 -19.57
CA VAL A 548 13.07 14.40 -20.42
C VAL A 548 12.38 13.85 -21.67
N GLU A 549 13.00 12.86 -22.31
CA GLU A 549 12.41 12.15 -23.46
C GLU A 549 11.13 11.43 -23.08
N HIS A 550 11.11 10.79 -21.90
CA HIS A 550 9.91 10.16 -21.35
C HIS A 550 8.76 11.17 -21.22
N ASP A 551 9.03 12.30 -20.57
CA ASP A 551 8.02 13.32 -20.30
C ASP A 551 7.49 13.96 -21.59
N ALA A 552 8.34 14.18 -22.59
CA ALA A 552 7.95 14.59 -23.94
C ALA A 552 7.06 13.54 -24.62
N LEU A 553 7.42 12.26 -24.52
CA LEU A 553 6.65 11.17 -25.12
C LEU A 553 5.25 11.04 -24.51
N VAL A 554 5.14 11.06 -23.17
CA VAL A 554 3.83 10.93 -22.49
C VAL A 554 2.98 12.20 -22.60
N ALA A 555 3.58 13.35 -22.89
CA ALA A 555 2.83 14.55 -23.25
C ALA A 555 1.97 14.29 -24.50
N HIS A 556 2.54 13.72 -25.57
CA HIS A 556 1.81 13.35 -26.78
C HIS A 556 0.90 12.15 -26.61
N THR A 557 1.40 11.09 -25.97
CA THR A 557 0.74 9.77 -25.98
C THR A 557 -0.27 9.57 -24.86
N SER A 558 -0.33 10.48 -23.87
CA SER A 558 -1.23 10.37 -22.72
C SER A 558 -1.85 11.71 -22.31
N HIS A 559 -1.06 12.71 -21.92
CA HIS A 559 -1.59 13.89 -21.23
C HIS A 559 -2.41 14.80 -22.15
N MET A 560 -1.89 15.07 -23.35
CA MET A 560 -2.60 15.87 -24.36
C MET A 560 -3.95 15.24 -24.72
N LEU A 561 -4.02 13.91 -24.83
CA LEU A 561 -5.26 13.21 -25.15
C LEU A 561 -6.35 13.45 -24.09
N HIS A 562 -5.98 13.50 -22.80
CA HIS A 562 -6.92 13.80 -21.72
C HIS A 562 -7.45 15.25 -21.77
N ILE A 563 -6.57 16.20 -22.11
CA ILE A 563 -6.96 17.60 -22.31
C ILE A 563 -7.91 17.72 -23.50
N ILE A 564 -7.57 17.11 -24.63
CA ILE A 564 -8.40 17.12 -25.86
C ILE A 564 -9.75 16.46 -25.59
N ALA A 565 -9.80 15.28 -24.96
CA ALA A 565 -11.05 14.58 -24.65
C ALA A 565 -11.96 15.43 -23.75
N SER A 566 -11.38 16.09 -22.74
CA SER A 566 -12.12 16.97 -21.82
C SER A 566 -12.61 18.23 -22.53
N ALA A 567 -11.76 18.88 -23.34
CA ALA A 567 -12.11 20.06 -24.11
C ALA A 567 -13.18 19.76 -25.17
N LEU A 568 -13.09 18.63 -25.87
CA LEU A 568 -14.05 18.14 -26.85
C LEU A 568 -15.41 17.86 -26.18
N THR A 569 -15.40 17.17 -25.04
CA THR A 569 -16.62 16.88 -24.28
C THR A 569 -17.31 18.18 -23.87
N ARG A 570 -16.55 19.14 -23.34
CA ARG A 570 -17.07 20.46 -22.95
C ARG A 570 -17.57 21.25 -24.17
N SER A 571 -16.85 21.26 -25.28
CA SER A 571 -17.24 22.04 -26.46
C SER A 571 -18.53 21.53 -27.12
N ILE A 572 -18.83 20.24 -27.00
CA ILE A 572 -20.04 19.60 -27.55
C ILE A 572 -21.21 19.65 -26.56
N LEU A 573 -20.97 19.36 -25.28
CA LEU A 573 -22.06 19.13 -24.30
C LEU A 573 -22.36 20.34 -23.40
N SER A 574 -21.46 21.32 -23.32
CA SER A 574 -21.70 22.54 -22.53
C SER A 574 -22.55 23.51 -23.36
N ARG A 575 -23.85 23.59 -23.05
CA ARG A 575 -24.82 24.51 -23.67
C ARG A 575 -25.55 25.29 -22.60
N GLU A 576 -25.81 26.57 -22.86
CA GLU A 576 -26.58 27.43 -21.94
C GLU A 576 -28.06 27.06 -21.94
N ASP A 577 -28.60 26.64 -23.08
CA ASP A 577 -29.98 26.16 -23.21
C ASP A 577 -30.10 24.65 -22.99
N ALA A 578 -31.00 24.25 -22.09
CA ALA A 578 -31.21 22.85 -21.72
C ALA A 578 -31.85 22.02 -22.84
N ALA A 579 -32.66 22.63 -23.72
CA ALA A 579 -33.23 21.90 -24.86
C ALA A 579 -32.16 21.63 -25.93
N GLU A 580 -31.26 22.57 -26.15
CA GLU A 580 -30.07 22.40 -26.99
C GLU A 580 -29.12 21.34 -26.43
N GLN A 581 -28.84 21.38 -25.13
CA GLN A 581 -28.01 20.36 -24.49
C GLN A 581 -28.57 18.94 -24.71
N ARG A 582 -29.88 18.77 -24.55
CA ARG A 582 -30.56 17.48 -24.83
C ARG A 582 -30.40 17.05 -26.28
N ARG A 583 -30.50 17.97 -27.26
CA ARG A 583 -30.27 17.65 -28.68
C ARG A 583 -28.86 17.13 -28.92
N HIS A 584 -27.85 17.74 -28.30
CA HIS A 584 -26.48 17.24 -28.37
C HIS A 584 -26.34 15.85 -27.75
N TYR A 585 -27.03 15.57 -26.63
CA TYR A 585 -26.99 14.24 -26.01
C TYR A 585 -27.53 13.15 -26.95
N PHE A 586 -28.64 13.41 -27.62
CA PHE A 586 -29.20 12.47 -28.60
C PHE A 586 -28.34 12.34 -29.87
N GLY A 587 -27.56 13.36 -30.21
CA GLY A 587 -26.67 13.35 -31.38
C GLY A 587 -25.34 12.63 -31.16
N CYS A 588 -24.95 12.37 -29.91
CA CYS A 588 -23.71 11.69 -29.57
C CYS A 588 -23.83 10.18 -29.77
N ALA A 589 -23.06 9.64 -30.73
CA ALA A 589 -22.99 8.22 -31.04
C ALA A 589 -21.74 7.55 -30.43
N THR A 590 -21.47 6.30 -30.84
CA THR A 590 -20.31 5.51 -30.37
C THR A 590 -18.98 6.21 -30.61
N GLY A 591 -18.79 6.91 -31.74
CA GLY A 591 -17.56 7.66 -32.00
C GLY A 591 -17.30 8.79 -31.00
N PHE A 592 -18.35 9.45 -30.50
CA PHE A 592 -18.21 10.43 -29.42
C PHE A 592 -17.85 9.72 -28.11
N ARG A 593 -18.58 8.66 -27.75
CA ARG A 593 -18.33 7.86 -26.54
C ARG A 593 -16.87 7.40 -26.46
N ASP A 594 -16.33 6.88 -27.56
CA ASP A 594 -14.99 6.29 -27.59
C ASP A 594 -13.90 7.38 -27.50
N THR A 595 -14.09 8.50 -28.19
CA THR A 595 -13.18 9.66 -28.15
C THR A 595 -13.24 10.41 -26.80
N SER A 596 -14.41 10.45 -26.15
CA SER A 596 -14.61 11.14 -24.87
C SER A 596 -14.38 10.27 -23.64
N ARG A 597 -14.20 8.94 -23.81
CA ARG A 597 -14.18 7.97 -22.69
C ARG A 597 -13.24 8.39 -21.57
N ILE A 598 -12.02 8.79 -21.92
CA ILE A 598 -10.96 9.10 -20.95
C ILE A 598 -11.20 10.41 -20.17
N ALA A 599 -12.12 11.26 -20.63
CA ALA A 599 -12.55 12.46 -19.88
C ALA A 599 -13.30 12.12 -18.58
N SER A 600 -13.70 10.86 -18.38
CA SER A 600 -14.31 10.37 -17.13
C SER A 600 -13.30 10.15 -15.99
N SER A 601 -12.01 10.31 -16.26
CA SER A 601 -10.94 10.07 -15.29
C SER A 601 -10.88 11.15 -14.19
N SER A 602 -10.21 10.84 -13.07
CA SER A 602 -10.12 11.72 -11.89
C SER A 602 -9.54 13.12 -12.20
N PRO A 603 -10.30 14.21 -11.99
CA PRO A 603 -9.81 15.57 -12.23
C PRO A 603 -8.61 15.96 -11.35
N ASP A 604 -8.59 15.52 -10.09
CA ASP A 604 -7.51 15.86 -9.15
C ASP A 604 -6.18 15.24 -9.59
N MET A 605 -6.22 13.98 -10.02
CA MET A 605 -5.06 13.27 -10.53
C MET A 605 -4.52 13.93 -11.81
N TRP A 606 -5.42 14.22 -12.76
CA TRP A 606 -5.03 14.84 -14.03
C TRP A 606 -4.52 16.27 -13.87
N LYS A 607 -5.06 17.03 -12.92
CA LYS A 607 -4.49 18.32 -12.52
C LYS A 607 -3.04 18.16 -12.07
N ASP A 608 -2.73 17.22 -11.18
CA ASP A 608 -1.36 17.01 -10.71
C ASP A 608 -0.41 16.56 -11.85
N ILE A 609 -0.86 15.63 -12.70
CA ILE A 609 -0.08 15.14 -13.86
C ILE A 609 0.20 16.28 -14.87
N CYS A 610 -0.84 17.02 -15.26
CA CYS A 610 -0.68 18.11 -16.23
C CYS A 610 0.19 19.24 -15.68
N MET A 611 0.07 19.55 -14.39
CA MET A 611 0.92 20.57 -13.76
C MET A 611 2.37 20.12 -13.65
N ALA A 612 2.61 18.83 -13.36
CA ALA A 612 3.96 18.26 -13.29
C ALA A 612 4.65 18.21 -14.66
N ASN A 613 3.89 17.97 -15.74
CA ASN A 613 4.45 17.87 -17.10
C ASN A 613 4.10 19.05 -18.02
N LYS A 614 3.82 20.23 -17.45
CA LYS A 614 3.33 21.39 -18.21
C LYS A 614 4.25 21.81 -19.37
N GLU A 615 5.56 21.72 -19.17
CA GLU A 615 6.56 22.23 -20.12
C GLU A 615 6.62 21.38 -21.39
N ALA A 616 6.38 20.07 -21.27
CA ALA A 616 6.28 19.18 -22.43
C ALA A 616 4.87 19.17 -23.05
N ILE A 617 3.83 19.40 -22.25
CA ILE A 617 2.43 19.43 -22.72
C ILE A 617 2.15 20.64 -23.63
N LEU A 618 2.77 21.79 -23.37
CA LEU A 618 2.50 23.00 -24.17
C LEU A 618 2.92 22.81 -25.65
N PRO A 619 4.16 22.41 -25.97
CA PRO A 619 4.54 22.09 -27.36
C PRO A 619 3.65 21.00 -27.98
N ALA A 620 3.28 19.98 -27.21
CA ALA A 620 2.38 18.93 -27.67
C ALA A 620 1.02 19.46 -28.12
N LEU A 621 0.44 20.37 -27.35
CA LEU A 621 -0.82 21.02 -27.70
C LEU A 621 -0.67 21.92 -28.94
N ASP A 622 0.46 22.61 -29.07
CA ASP A 622 0.76 23.44 -30.24
C ASP A 622 0.83 22.59 -31.52
N GLU A 623 1.54 21.46 -31.49
CA GLU A 623 1.63 20.52 -32.63
C GLU A 623 0.25 19.94 -33.02
N PHE A 624 -0.57 19.57 -32.03
CA PHE A 624 -1.95 19.14 -32.31
C PHE A 624 -2.79 20.26 -32.91
N GLN A 625 -2.65 21.48 -32.40
CA GLN A 625 -3.36 22.65 -32.91
C GLN A 625 -2.96 22.96 -34.36
N GLU A 626 -1.69 22.82 -34.73
CA GLU A 626 -1.23 22.94 -36.11
C GLU A 626 -1.88 21.91 -37.02
N SER A 627 -1.89 20.64 -36.62
CA SER A 627 -2.55 19.56 -37.39
C SER A 627 -4.05 19.82 -37.57
N LEU A 628 -4.75 20.23 -36.51
CA LEU A 628 -6.17 20.57 -36.56
C LEU A 628 -6.43 21.80 -37.44
N ASN A 629 -5.55 22.79 -37.41
CA ASN A 629 -5.63 23.98 -38.24
C ASN A 629 -5.42 23.64 -39.72
N GLU A 630 -4.50 22.74 -40.07
CA GLU A 630 -4.34 22.28 -41.46
C GLU A 630 -5.61 21.62 -42.00
N MET A 631 -6.24 20.75 -41.20
CA MET A 631 -7.52 20.13 -41.57
C MET A 631 -8.62 21.18 -41.76
N ARG A 632 -8.70 22.16 -40.84
CA ARG A 632 -9.65 23.28 -40.92
C ARG A 632 -9.43 24.13 -42.16
N GLU A 633 -8.19 24.50 -42.47
CA GLU A 633 -7.86 25.31 -43.64
C GLU A 633 -8.19 24.57 -44.95
N THR A 634 -7.88 23.28 -45.03
CA THR A 634 -8.21 22.44 -46.19
C THR A 634 -9.73 22.34 -46.40
N LEU A 635 -10.51 22.26 -45.32
CA LEU A 635 -11.98 22.33 -45.38
C LEU A 635 -12.48 23.70 -45.85
N LEU A 636 -11.86 24.78 -45.38
CA LEU A 636 -12.23 26.14 -45.76
C LEU A 636 -11.97 26.44 -47.24
N THR A 637 -10.89 25.88 -47.81
CA THR A 637 -10.55 26.04 -49.23
C THR A 637 -11.35 25.10 -50.15
N GLY A 638 -11.93 24.03 -49.61
CA GLY A 638 -12.71 23.04 -50.37
C GLY A 638 -11.86 22.04 -51.17
N ASP A 639 -10.57 21.87 -50.81
CA ASP A 639 -9.67 20.93 -51.48
C ASP A 639 -9.94 19.48 -51.02
N ALA A 640 -10.86 18.81 -51.71
CA ALA A 640 -11.31 17.47 -51.37
C ALA A 640 -10.21 16.40 -51.48
N GLU A 641 -9.29 16.53 -52.44
CA GLU A 641 -8.20 15.55 -52.64
C GLU A 641 -7.15 15.67 -51.53
N LYS A 642 -6.75 16.90 -51.18
CA LYS A 642 -5.86 17.12 -50.03
C LYS A 642 -6.51 16.64 -48.74
N PHE A 643 -7.79 16.93 -48.53
CA PHE A 643 -8.50 16.48 -47.33
C PHE A 643 -8.54 14.95 -47.23
N ALA A 644 -8.84 14.25 -48.33
CA ALA A 644 -8.82 12.79 -48.36
C ALA A 644 -7.40 12.22 -48.12
N ALA A 645 -6.35 12.89 -48.60
CA ALA A 645 -4.98 12.49 -48.35
C ALA A 645 -4.61 12.58 -46.85
N LEU A 646 -5.03 13.64 -46.15
CA LEU A 646 -4.82 13.79 -44.70
C LEU A 646 -5.50 12.66 -43.91
N PHE A 647 -6.73 12.28 -44.26
CA PHE A 647 -7.42 11.14 -43.64
C PHE A 647 -6.72 9.80 -43.91
N ARG A 648 -6.27 9.57 -45.15
CA ARG A 648 -5.50 8.37 -45.50
C ARG A 648 -4.22 8.28 -44.67
N TYR A 649 -3.47 9.37 -44.59
CA TYR A 649 -2.24 9.42 -43.81
C TYR A 649 -2.49 9.11 -42.33
N GLY A 650 -3.51 9.72 -41.71
CA GLY A 650 -3.89 9.41 -40.32
C GLY A 650 -4.32 7.95 -40.11
N ARG A 651 -5.06 7.36 -41.06
CA ARG A 651 -5.42 5.93 -41.04
C ARG A 651 -4.18 5.06 -41.13
N ASP A 652 -3.30 5.32 -42.10
CA ASP A 652 -2.13 4.49 -42.38
C ASP A 652 -1.15 4.52 -41.18
N LEU A 653 -0.99 5.67 -40.53
CA LEU A 653 -0.24 5.80 -39.26
C LEU A 653 -0.87 5.01 -38.11
N ARG A 654 -2.20 5.10 -37.95
CA ARG A 654 -2.92 4.34 -36.91
C ARG A 654 -2.79 2.84 -37.13
N ASP A 655 -2.97 2.39 -38.36
CA ASP A 655 -2.93 0.97 -38.70
C ASP A 655 -1.49 0.43 -38.56
N SER A 656 -0.48 1.24 -38.91
CA SER A 656 0.93 0.95 -38.64
C SER A 656 1.22 0.85 -37.14
N TRP A 657 0.70 1.76 -36.32
CA TRP A 657 0.82 1.69 -34.87
C TRP A 657 0.14 0.45 -34.28
N LEU A 658 -1.05 0.09 -34.76
CA LEU A 658 -1.71 -1.15 -34.35
C LEU A 658 -0.92 -2.38 -34.78
N CYS A 659 -0.30 -2.36 -35.97
CA CYS A 659 0.61 -3.43 -36.39
C CYS A 659 1.80 -3.50 -35.45
N TYR A 660 2.46 -2.37 -35.14
CA TYR A 660 3.55 -2.30 -34.18
C TYR A 660 3.15 -2.81 -32.81
N LYS A 661 2.06 -2.32 -32.21
CA LYS A 661 1.59 -2.74 -30.89
C LYS A 661 1.23 -4.22 -30.83
N ASN A 662 0.67 -4.77 -31.89
CA ASN A 662 0.40 -6.21 -31.96
C ASN A 662 1.68 -7.01 -32.25
N ALA A 663 2.69 -6.41 -32.88
CA ALA A 663 3.91 -7.06 -33.32
C ALA A 663 5.14 -6.86 -32.40
N SER A 664 5.10 -5.90 -31.47
CA SER A 664 6.10 -5.72 -30.42
C SER A 664 6.08 -6.85 -29.39
N HIS A 665 5.11 -7.77 -29.51
CA HIS A 665 4.96 -8.99 -28.73
C HIS A 665 5.08 -10.27 -29.57
N LEU A 666 5.62 -10.22 -30.81
CA LEU A 666 5.75 -11.43 -31.63
C LEU A 666 6.77 -12.40 -31.01
N PRO A 667 6.41 -13.69 -30.84
CA PRO A 667 7.26 -14.64 -30.12
C PRO A 667 8.49 -15.14 -30.92
N GLU A 668 8.61 -14.82 -32.23
CA GLU A 668 9.53 -15.50 -33.15
C GLU A 668 10.16 -14.60 -34.25
N ASN A 669 11.22 -15.09 -34.90
CA ASN A 669 11.87 -14.43 -36.03
C ASN A 669 10.93 -14.32 -37.26
N ILE A 670 11.06 -13.26 -38.07
CA ILE A 670 10.38 -13.15 -39.37
C ILE A 670 11.37 -13.51 -40.48
N VAL A 671 11.02 -14.51 -41.30
CA VAL A 671 11.93 -15.06 -42.30
C VAL A 671 11.39 -14.80 -43.71
N LEU A 672 12.10 -13.99 -44.48
CA LEU A 672 11.76 -13.67 -45.85
C LEU A 672 12.46 -14.63 -46.81
N CYS A 673 11.65 -15.34 -47.59
CA CYS A 673 12.07 -16.37 -48.54
C CYS A 673 11.70 -15.93 -49.96
N GLY A 674 12.46 -16.40 -50.96
CA GLY A 674 12.17 -16.15 -52.38
C GLY A 674 13.44 -15.98 -53.20
N ILE A 675 13.29 -15.93 -54.52
CA ILE A 675 14.44 -15.86 -55.44
C ILE A 675 15.23 -14.55 -55.29
N LYS A 676 16.50 -14.53 -55.71
CA LYS A 676 17.34 -13.32 -55.65
C LYS A 676 16.64 -12.14 -56.36
N HIS A 677 16.73 -10.94 -55.77
CA HIS A 677 16.07 -9.70 -56.26
C HIS A 677 14.52 -9.67 -56.23
N CYS A 678 13.84 -10.58 -55.52
CA CYS A 678 12.39 -10.48 -55.26
C CYS A 678 12.00 -9.41 -54.22
N GLY A 679 12.98 -8.69 -53.63
CA GLY A 679 12.73 -7.59 -52.70
C GLY A 679 12.91 -7.93 -51.21
N LYS A 680 13.37 -9.13 -50.85
CA LYS A 680 13.58 -9.57 -49.44
C LYS A 680 14.32 -8.54 -48.58
N SER A 681 15.50 -8.08 -49.01
CA SER A 681 16.33 -7.16 -48.22
C SER A 681 15.73 -5.74 -48.16
N THR A 682 14.87 -5.37 -49.12
CA THR A 682 14.18 -4.08 -49.13
C THR A 682 12.96 -4.10 -48.24
N VAL A 683 12.07 -5.09 -48.40
CA VAL A 683 10.90 -5.30 -47.55
C VAL A 683 11.32 -5.62 -46.12
N GLY A 684 12.40 -6.40 -45.95
CA GLY A 684 12.96 -6.72 -44.64
C GLY A 684 13.48 -5.50 -43.89
N ARG A 685 14.00 -4.47 -44.59
CA ARG A 685 14.39 -3.20 -43.97
C ARG A 685 13.19 -2.43 -43.44
N GLU A 686 12.09 -2.40 -44.19
CA GLU A 686 10.83 -1.79 -43.75
C GLU A 686 10.27 -2.51 -42.52
N ILE A 687 10.20 -3.85 -42.54
CA ILE A 687 9.75 -4.65 -41.39
C ILE A 687 10.65 -4.41 -40.17
N ALA A 688 11.97 -4.43 -40.36
CA ALA A 688 12.94 -4.18 -39.31
C ALA A 688 12.78 -2.78 -38.70
N ALA A 689 12.57 -1.76 -39.53
CA ALA A 689 12.32 -0.39 -39.07
C ALA A 689 10.98 -0.25 -38.32
N ILE A 690 9.91 -0.91 -38.81
CA ILE A 690 8.60 -0.89 -38.15
C ILE A 690 8.69 -1.57 -36.78
N LEU A 691 9.35 -2.73 -36.67
CA LEU A 691 9.38 -3.54 -35.45
C LEU A 691 10.55 -3.24 -34.50
N ASP A 692 11.45 -2.33 -34.85
CA ASP A 692 12.70 -2.09 -34.13
C ASP A 692 13.54 -3.38 -33.96
N MET A 693 13.66 -4.13 -35.06
CA MET A 693 14.39 -5.39 -35.12
C MET A 693 15.64 -5.25 -35.99
N VAL A 694 16.64 -6.09 -35.72
CA VAL A 694 17.80 -6.20 -36.61
C VAL A 694 17.43 -7.00 -37.87
N LEU A 695 17.68 -6.41 -39.04
CA LEU A 695 17.67 -7.17 -40.30
C LEU A 695 19.00 -7.91 -40.46
N ILE A 696 18.92 -9.20 -40.73
CA ILE A 696 20.05 -10.00 -41.20
C ILE A 696 19.79 -10.44 -42.64
N ASP A 697 20.66 -10.02 -43.55
CA ASP A 697 20.76 -10.63 -44.88
C ASP A 697 21.82 -11.74 -44.84
N THR A 698 21.39 -12.98 -45.05
CA THR A 698 22.29 -14.14 -44.96
C THR A 698 23.40 -14.11 -46.01
N ASP A 699 23.17 -13.50 -47.18
CA ASP A 699 24.23 -13.36 -48.20
C ASP A 699 25.34 -12.40 -47.70
N ASP A 700 24.99 -11.35 -46.94
CA ASP A 700 25.96 -10.40 -46.38
C ASP A 700 26.76 -11.02 -45.23
N GLU A 701 26.11 -11.81 -44.37
CA GLU A 701 26.79 -12.52 -43.28
C GLU A 701 27.73 -13.61 -43.78
N ILE A 702 27.40 -14.30 -44.88
CA ILE A 702 28.32 -15.25 -45.54
C ILE A 702 29.60 -14.54 -45.98
N VAL A 703 29.48 -13.34 -46.58
CA VAL A 703 30.63 -12.54 -47.02
C VAL A 703 31.49 -12.13 -45.83
N LYS A 704 30.87 -11.71 -44.72
CA LYS A 704 31.60 -11.37 -43.48
C LYS A 704 32.34 -12.58 -42.91
N LEU A 705 31.67 -13.73 -42.85
CA LEU A 705 32.23 -14.97 -42.32
C LEU A 705 33.41 -15.48 -43.16
N ASP A 706 33.39 -15.24 -44.47
CA ASP A 706 34.48 -15.55 -45.40
C ASP A 706 35.64 -14.51 -45.38
N GLY A 707 35.57 -13.49 -44.52
CA GLY A 707 36.62 -12.48 -44.35
C GLY A 707 36.38 -11.16 -45.11
N GLY A 708 35.21 -10.99 -45.73
CA GLY A 708 34.70 -9.69 -46.20
C GLY A 708 35.27 -9.16 -47.52
N SER A 709 36.23 -9.84 -48.13
CA SER A 709 36.94 -9.37 -49.34
C SER A 709 36.36 -9.89 -50.67
N ARG A 710 35.51 -10.92 -50.62
CA ARG A 710 34.94 -11.61 -51.79
C ARG A 710 33.42 -11.57 -51.74
N SER A 711 32.78 -11.34 -52.87
CA SER A 711 31.32 -11.46 -53.02
C SER A 711 30.87 -12.92 -52.99
N CYS A 712 29.60 -13.18 -52.64
CA CYS A 712 29.01 -14.52 -52.74
C CYS A 712 29.23 -15.20 -54.11
N ARG A 713 29.29 -14.42 -55.19
CA ARG A 713 29.55 -14.92 -56.55
C ARG A 713 30.99 -15.42 -56.72
N GLU A 714 31.95 -14.72 -56.15
CA GLU A 714 33.38 -15.07 -56.18
C GLU A 714 33.64 -16.29 -55.29
N ILE A 715 33.08 -16.30 -54.07
CA ILE A 715 33.15 -17.44 -53.14
C ILE A 715 32.63 -18.72 -53.81
N PHE A 716 31.45 -18.64 -54.43
CA PHE A 716 30.85 -19.79 -55.10
C PHE A 716 31.68 -20.28 -56.30
N LYS A 717 32.33 -19.37 -57.03
CA LYS A 717 33.15 -19.70 -58.21
C LYS A 717 34.50 -20.30 -57.83
N GLU A 718 35.14 -19.79 -56.79
CA GLU A 718 36.50 -20.17 -56.38
C GLU A 718 36.51 -21.43 -55.50
N GLU A 719 35.61 -21.51 -54.51
CA GLU A 719 35.60 -22.56 -53.48
C GLU A 719 34.54 -23.65 -53.75
N GLY A 720 33.61 -23.37 -54.66
CA GLY A 720 32.53 -24.27 -55.06
C GLY A 720 31.33 -24.31 -54.10
N GLU A 721 30.25 -24.97 -54.55
CA GLU A 721 28.96 -24.98 -53.84
C GLU A 721 29.05 -25.59 -52.43
N GLY A 722 29.83 -26.67 -52.26
CA GLY A 722 29.92 -27.36 -50.97
C GLY A 722 30.49 -26.49 -49.85
N TYR A 723 31.44 -25.60 -50.15
CA TYR A 723 31.96 -24.63 -49.19
C TYR A 723 30.94 -23.54 -48.89
N PHE A 724 30.33 -22.96 -49.93
CA PHE A 724 29.30 -21.94 -49.78
C PHE A 724 28.12 -22.41 -48.90
N ARG A 725 27.63 -23.65 -49.11
CA ARG A 725 26.53 -24.21 -48.30
C ARG A 725 26.90 -24.46 -46.84
N ARG A 726 28.19 -24.68 -46.52
CA ARG A 726 28.65 -24.79 -45.12
C ARG A 726 28.63 -23.43 -44.42
N LEU A 727 29.12 -22.38 -45.09
CA LEU A 727 29.04 -21.01 -44.57
C LEU A 727 27.58 -20.58 -44.37
N GLU A 728 26.72 -20.86 -45.34
CA GLU A 728 25.29 -20.56 -45.27
C GLU A 728 24.62 -21.27 -44.08
N ALA A 729 24.94 -22.55 -43.83
CA ALA A 729 24.45 -23.28 -42.67
C ALA A 729 25.01 -22.74 -41.33
N GLN A 730 26.28 -22.33 -41.29
CA GLN A 730 26.92 -21.77 -40.10
C GLN A 730 26.27 -20.44 -39.69
N VAL A 731 26.07 -19.52 -40.65
CA VAL A 731 25.36 -18.25 -40.42
C VAL A 731 23.98 -18.51 -39.81
N LEU A 732 23.23 -19.47 -40.35
CA LEU A 732 21.91 -19.81 -39.83
C LEU A 732 21.97 -20.39 -38.41
N SER A 733 22.97 -21.21 -38.10
CA SER A 733 23.19 -21.74 -36.75
C SER A 733 23.57 -20.66 -35.74
N GLU A 734 24.36 -19.65 -36.14
CA GLU A 734 24.71 -18.51 -35.28
C GLU A 734 23.49 -17.62 -34.99
N ILE A 735 22.64 -17.40 -36.01
CA ILE A 735 21.38 -16.68 -35.85
C ILE A 735 20.43 -17.44 -34.91
N ALA A 736 20.38 -18.78 -35.01
CA ALA A 736 19.58 -19.66 -34.15
C ALA A 736 19.92 -19.56 -32.67
N GLY A 737 21.20 -19.36 -32.34
CA GLY A 737 21.71 -19.33 -30.97
C GLY A 737 21.45 -18.02 -30.24
N SER A 738 20.98 -16.98 -30.94
CA SER A 738 20.72 -15.67 -30.36
C SER A 738 19.29 -15.57 -29.82
N LYS A 739 19.15 -14.97 -28.63
CA LYS A 739 17.84 -14.72 -28.00
C LYS A 739 17.06 -13.57 -28.66
N ASP A 740 17.77 -12.65 -29.30
CA ASP A 740 17.16 -11.47 -29.93
C ASP A 740 16.44 -11.85 -31.21
N LYS A 741 15.20 -11.39 -31.35
CA LYS A 741 14.38 -11.66 -32.53
C LYS A 741 14.81 -10.79 -33.70
N LYS A 742 14.85 -11.37 -34.90
CA LYS A 742 15.39 -10.73 -36.10
C LYS A 742 14.48 -10.90 -37.31
N VAL A 743 14.61 -9.97 -38.25
CA VAL A 743 14.10 -10.12 -39.61
C VAL A 743 15.22 -10.75 -40.43
N ILE A 744 14.96 -11.86 -41.11
CA ILE A 744 15.98 -12.66 -41.78
C ILE A 744 15.65 -12.76 -43.26
N ALA A 745 16.50 -12.20 -44.12
CA ALA A 745 16.43 -12.39 -45.56
C ALA A 745 17.32 -13.57 -45.97
N LEU A 746 16.70 -14.69 -46.39
CA LEU A 746 17.43 -15.89 -46.79
C LEU A 746 18.01 -15.80 -48.19
N GLY A 747 19.17 -16.42 -48.41
CA GLY A 747 19.74 -16.66 -49.73
C GLY A 747 18.75 -17.40 -50.64
N GLY A 748 18.71 -17.03 -51.92
CA GLY A 748 17.69 -17.52 -52.87
C GLY A 748 17.71 -19.02 -53.19
N GLY A 749 18.67 -19.78 -52.64
CA GLY A 749 18.77 -21.23 -52.74
C GLY A 749 18.73 -21.97 -51.40
N ALA A 750 18.63 -21.26 -50.27
CA ALA A 750 18.78 -21.83 -48.93
C ALA A 750 17.80 -22.98 -48.65
N LEU A 751 16.52 -22.81 -49.00
CA LEU A 751 15.48 -23.82 -48.76
C LEU A 751 15.53 -25.01 -49.72
N SER A 752 16.24 -24.88 -50.83
CA SER A 752 16.36 -25.94 -51.86
C SER A 752 17.47 -26.95 -51.55
N ASN A 753 18.38 -26.63 -50.63
CA ASN A 753 19.41 -27.56 -50.18
C ASN A 753 18.95 -28.27 -48.89
N PRO A 754 18.89 -29.62 -48.84
CA PRO A 754 18.39 -30.34 -47.66
C PRO A 754 19.16 -30.08 -46.37
N PHE A 755 20.47 -29.83 -46.45
CA PHE A 755 21.32 -29.55 -45.29
C PHE A 755 21.01 -28.15 -44.72
N VAL A 756 20.95 -27.14 -45.58
CA VAL A 756 20.64 -25.75 -45.18
C VAL A 756 19.17 -25.61 -44.74
N SER A 757 18.24 -26.24 -45.46
CA SER A 757 16.81 -26.31 -45.07
C SER A 757 16.60 -26.96 -43.70
N GLY A 758 17.43 -27.95 -43.34
CA GLY A 758 17.44 -28.56 -42.01
C GLY A 758 17.76 -27.56 -40.90
N GLU A 759 18.75 -26.68 -41.11
CA GLU A 759 19.09 -25.61 -40.16
C GLU A 759 18.02 -24.52 -40.11
N VAL A 760 17.46 -24.10 -41.26
CA VAL A 760 16.31 -23.19 -41.31
C VAL A 760 15.14 -23.72 -40.48
N LYS A 761 14.85 -25.02 -40.53
CA LYS A 761 13.75 -25.65 -39.76
C LYS A 761 14.02 -25.70 -38.25
N LYS A 762 15.27 -25.87 -37.83
CA LYS A 762 15.63 -25.97 -36.40
C LYS A 762 15.67 -24.60 -35.71
N ALA A 763 15.90 -23.53 -36.48
CA ALA A 763 16.36 -22.26 -35.96
C ALA A 763 15.41 -21.07 -36.14
N LEU A 764 14.46 -21.13 -37.07
CA LEU A 764 13.82 -19.93 -37.61
C LEU A 764 12.29 -19.90 -37.45
N GLY A 765 11.78 -18.70 -37.18
CA GLY A 765 10.36 -18.42 -36.98
C GLY A 765 9.53 -18.42 -38.26
N CYS A 766 8.43 -17.67 -38.26
CA CYS A 766 7.45 -17.65 -39.34
C CYS A 766 8.05 -17.21 -40.69
N LYS A 767 7.87 -18.03 -41.74
CA LYS A 767 8.44 -17.84 -43.08
C LYS A 767 7.41 -17.32 -44.08
N PHE A 768 7.78 -16.23 -44.75
CA PHE A 768 6.99 -15.60 -45.81
C PHE A 768 7.70 -15.73 -47.15
N TYR A 769 7.01 -16.28 -48.14
CA TYR A 769 7.49 -16.39 -49.50
C TYR A 769 7.09 -15.14 -50.32
N LEU A 770 8.06 -14.32 -50.69
CA LEU A 770 7.88 -13.21 -51.63
C LEU A 770 7.88 -13.73 -53.07
N ASP A 771 6.71 -13.79 -53.68
CA ASP A 771 6.50 -14.31 -55.03
C ASP A 771 6.49 -13.20 -56.09
N THR A 772 7.65 -12.98 -56.72
CA THR A 772 7.79 -12.09 -57.88
C THR A 772 7.58 -12.87 -59.18
N ASP A 773 7.02 -12.20 -60.19
CA ASP A 773 6.90 -12.78 -61.52
C ASP A 773 8.28 -13.09 -62.14
N ASP A 774 8.34 -14.16 -62.94
CA ASP A 774 9.61 -14.69 -63.45
C ASP A 774 10.33 -13.73 -64.40
N LYS A 775 9.58 -12.90 -65.12
CA LYS A 775 10.14 -11.93 -66.06
C LYS A 775 10.86 -10.82 -65.31
N THR A 776 10.18 -10.20 -64.34
CA THR A 776 10.74 -9.14 -63.49
C THR A 776 11.93 -9.67 -62.66
N ALA A 777 11.83 -10.89 -62.12
CA ALA A 777 12.92 -11.50 -61.38
C ALA A 777 14.15 -11.75 -62.27
N PHE A 778 13.96 -12.25 -63.49
CA PHE A 778 15.04 -12.48 -64.45
C PHE A 778 15.71 -11.18 -64.87
N GLU A 779 14.93 -10.16 -65.25
CA GLU A 779 15.45 -8.84 -65.63
C GLU A 779 16.32 -8.24 -64.51
N ARG A 780 15.87 -8.31 -63.26
CA ARG A 780 16.63 -7.82 -62.09
C ARG A 780 17.89 -8.62 -61.81
N ILE A 781 17.85 -9.94 -61.96
CA ILE A 781 19.01 -10.81 -61.76
C ILE A 781 20.09 -10.57 -62.82
N CYS A 782 19.68 -10.31 -64.06
CA CYS A 782 20.57 -10.07 -65.20
C CYS A 782 21.08 -8.63 -65.29
N ALA A 783 20.60 -7.70 -64.46
CA ALA A 783 20.97 -6.29 -64.49
C ALA A 783 22.50 -6.05 -64.40
N ASN A 784 23.24 -6.95 -63.75
CA ASN A 784 24.70 -6.91 -63.60
C ASN A 784 25.41 -8.05 -64.35
N GLY A 785 24.84 -8.48 -65.49
CA GLY A 785 25.36 -9.56 -66.33
C GLY A 785 24.78 -10.94 -65.99
N LEU A 786 24.98 -11.90 -66.89
CA LEU A 786 24.40 -13.25 -66.75
C LEU A 786 25.00 -13.99 -65.53
N PRO A 787 24.17 -14.57 -64.65
CA PRO A 787 24.66 -15.35 -63.52
C PRO A 787 25.44 -16.60 -63.95
N PRO A 788 26.43 -17.06 -63.16
CA PRO A 788 27.23 -18.24 -63.50
C PRO A 788 26.43 -19.53 -63.69
N PHE A 789 25.33 -19.70 -62.96
CA PHE A 789 24.45 -20.88 -63.08
C PHE A 789 23.57 -20.87 -64.34
N LEU A 790 23.57 -19.78 -65.11
CA LEU A 790 22.95 -19.67 -66.43
C LEU A 790 24.00 -19.52 -67.54
N ALA A 791 25.29 -19.46 -67.19
CA ALA A 791 26.37 -19.28 -68.13
C ALA A 791 26.61 -20.60 -68.89
N GLY A 792 26.29 -20.61 -70.19
CA GLY A 792 26.40 -21.79 -71.05
C GLY A 792 25.05 -22.34 -71.53
N GLU A 793 23.93 -21.82 -71.03
CA GLU A 793 22.58 -22.17 -71.50
C GLU A 793 22.27 -21.47 -72.82
N ALA A 794 21.71 -22.22 -73.79
CA ALA A 794 21.32 -21.68 -75.09
C ALA A 794 20.16 -20.68 -74.99
N GLU A 795 19.25 -20.90 -74.03
CA GLU A 795 18.07 -20.06 -73.76
C GLU A 795 17.99 -19.72 -72.27
N PRO A 796 18.76 -18.72 -71.78
CA PRO A 796 18.91 -18.45 -70.35
C PRO A 796 17.61 -18.10 -69.60
N PHE A 797 16.65 -17.45 -70.26
CA PHE A 797 15.34 -17.16 -69.66
C PHE A 797 14.53 -18.43 -69.42
N THR A 798 14.48 -19.32 -70.41
CA THR A 798 13.77 -20.61 -70.31
C THR A 798 14.39 -21.50 -69.23
N ALA A 799 15.73 -21.58 -69.19
CA ALA A 799 16.45 -22.30 -68.14
C ALA A 799 16.18 -21.72 -66.74
N PHE A 800 16.12 -20.39 -66.62
CA PHE A 800 15.76 -19.70 -65.38
C PHE A 800 14.32 -20.03 -64.93
N VAL A 801 13.35 -20.01 -65.84
CA VAL A 801 11.94 -20.32 -65.55
C VAL A 801 11.79 -21.74 -65.04
N GLU A 802 12.41 -22.73 -65.68
CA GLU A 802 12.37 -24.13 -65.23
C GLU A 802 13.05 -24.33 -63.86
N MET A 803 14.20 -23.70 -63.64
CA MET A 803 14.86 -23.70 -62.32
C MET A 803 13.96 -23.04 -61.26
N ASN A 804 13.37 -21.88 -61.57
CA ASN A 804 12.55 -21.16 -60.61
C ASN A 804 11.25 -21.91 -60.30
N LYS A 805 10.66 -22.61 -61.26
CA LYS A 805 9.48 -23.46 -61.05
C LYS A 805 9.71 -24.52 -59.97
N ALA A 806 10.88 -25.17 -59.97
CA ALA A 806 11.27 -26.10 -58.91
C ALA A 806 11.43 -25.41 -57.55
N ARG A 807 12.04 -24.21 -57.52
CA ARG A 807 12.23 -23.44 -56.28
C ARG A 807 10.92 -22.88 -55.71
N LYS A 808 10.01 -22.40 -56.57
CA LYS A 808 8.67 -21.92 -56.21
C LYS A 808 7.87 -23.00 -55.48
N LYS A 809 7.94 -24.24 -55.95
CA LYS A 809 7.33 -25.39 -55.29
C LYS A 809 7.89 -25.59 -53.87
N VAL A 810 9.22 -25.54 -53.71
CA VAL A 810 9.88 -25.65 -52.41
C VAL A 810 9.48 -24.51 -51.46
N PHE A 811 9.41 -23.27 -51.95
CA PHE A 811 8.97 -22.14 -51.14
C PHE A 811 7.51 -22.28 -50.70
N GLN A 812 6.62 -22.72 -51.58
CA GLN A 812 5.22 -22.97 -51.26
C GLN A 812 5.03 -24.09 -50.22
N GLU A 813 5.88 -25.11 -50.24
CA GLU A 813 5.83 -26.22 -49.28
C GLU A 813 6.45 -25.87 -47.91
N GLN A 814 7.45 -24.99 -47.88
CA GLN A 814 8.24 -24.72 -46.67
C GLN A 814 7.93 -23.37 -45.99
N CYS A 815 7.25 -22.45 -46.66
CA CYS A 815 6.80 -21.17 -46.09
C CYS A 815 5.34 -21.23 -45.66
N GLN A 816 4.99 -20.52 -44.58
CA GLN A 816 3.63 -20.48 -44.06
C GLN A 816 2.70 -19.67 -44.96
N MET A 817 3.19 -18.58 -45.53
CA MET A 817 2.38 -17.67 -46.34
C MET A 817 3.10 -17.25 -47.62
N ARG A 818 2.33 -17.14 -48.70
CA ARG A 818 2.75 -16.59 -49.99
C ARG A 818 2.29 -15.14 -50.08
N ILE A 819 3.22 -14.24 -50.38
CA ILE A 819 2.99 -12.80 -50.46
C ILE A 819 3.35 -12.34 -51.87
N ILE A 820 2.42 -11.65 -52.51
CA ILE A 820 2.66 -10.97 -53.79
C ILE A 820 3.06 -9.52 -53.43
N PRO A 821 4.26 -9.05 -53.80
CA PRO A 821 4.69 -7.69 -53.50
C PRO A 821 3.72 -6.64 -54.05
N GLU A 822 3.43 -5.62 -53.24
CA GLU A 822 2.52 -4.51 -53.56
C GLU A 822 3.24 -3.33 -54.23
N ASN A 823 2.52 -2.20 -54.40
CA ASN A 823 3.02 -1.01 -55.10
C ASN A 823 4.29 -0.41 -54.45
N SER A 824 4.49 -0.60 -53.14
CA SER A 824 5.71 -0.20 -52.44
C SER A 824 6.24 -1.30 -51.50
N PRO A 825 7.54 -1.27 -51.16
CA PRO A 825 8.11 -2.15 -50.14
C PRO A 825 7.46 -1.97 -48.76
N HIS A 826 7.03 -0.76 -48.44
CA HIS A 826 6.36 -0.42 -47.18
C HIS A 826 4.99 -1.09 -47.08
N ASP A 827 4.17 -1.00 -48.14
CA ASP A 827 2.86 -1.65 -48.20
C ASP A 827 3.00 -3.18 -48.09
N THR A 828 4.01 -3.73 -48.79
CA THR A 828 4.33 -5.17 -48.72
C THR A 828 4.73 -5.58 -47.30
N ALA A 829 5.46 -4.74 -46.57
CA ALA A 829 5.84 -4.99 -45.19
C ALA A 829 4.61 -5.00 -44.25
N LEU A 830 3.71 -4.03 -44.39
CA LEU A 830 2.46 -3.99 -43.62
C LEU A 830 1.57 -5.21 -43.89
N HIS A 831 1.47 -5.66 -45.15
CA HIS A 831 0.74 -6.86 -45.51
C HIS A 831 1.34 -8.13 -44.87
N ILE A 832 2.67 -8.26 -44.85
CA ILE A 832 3.34 -9.38 -44.15
C ILE A 832 3.01 -9.36 -42.66
N LEU A 833 3.08 -8.20 -42.01
CA LEU A 833 2.77 -8.05 -40.58
C LEU A 833 1.30 -8.39 -40.29
N SER A 834 0.39 -8.00 -41.16
CA SER A 834 -1.02 -8.39 -41.08
C SER A 834 -1.21 -9.91 -41.19
N CYS A 835 -0.59 -10.55 -42.18
CA CYS A 835 -0.66 -12.02 -42.35
C CYS A 835 -0.04 -12.78 -41.17
N TYR A 836 1.04 -12.25 -40.58
CA TYR A 836 1.67 -12.83 -39.40
C TYR A 836 0.69 -12.89 -38.23
N LYS A 837 -0.12 -11.84 -38.04
CA LYS A 837 -1.13 -11.76 -36.98
C LYS A 837 -2.20 -12.86 -37.12
N ASP A 838 -2.70 -13.09 -38.33
CA ASP A 838 -3.73 -14.11 -38.56
C ASP A 838 -3.22 -15.53 -38.28
N LEU A 839 -1.93 -15.79 -38.53
CA LEU A 839 -1.30 -17.08 -38.24
C LEU A 839 -1.15 -17.37 -36.73
N ASN A 840 -1.08 -16.33 -35.88
CA ASN A 840 -0.87 -16.48 -34.44
C ASN A 840 -2.15 -16.33 -33.59
N ASN A 841 -3.29 -16.02 -34.21
CA ASN A 841 -4.61 -16.00 -33.57
C ASN A 841 -5.40 -17.32 -33.76
N LEU A 842 -4.72 -18.44 -34.02
CA LEU A 842 -5.29 -19.78 -34.22
C LEU A 842 -5.08 -20.69 -33.01
#